data_AF-A0A1F8A6S1-F1
#
_entry.id   AF-A0A1F8A6S1-F1
#
_cell.length_a   1.000
_cell.length_b   1.000
_cell.length_c   1.000
_cell.angle_alpha   90.00
_cell.angle_beta   90.00
_cell.angle_gamma   90.00
#
_symmetry.space_group_name_H-M   'P 1'
#
loop_
_entity.id
_entity.type
_entity.pdbx_description
1 polymer ?
#
loop_
_entity_poly.entity_id
_entity_poly.type
_entity_poly.pdbx_seq_one_letter_code
_entity_poly.pdbx_strand_id
1 'polypeptide(L)'
;MESHAPAVAGKPDPQKGPYQATPWNIQLSATDTPGFTHVENLEQRSADRASDLVMNNHSKFHTFHDEIVGFHNHISHHVLTLWALGATPDEMQAAYDFNKPFQLLTYYNDPAVNIKLRDPGFFRQGLGNFELYGDYVRFFQAEVAAKGIRTVLKDYLFKGDMLADDLLARLFSGFLHPLINLGFALEFQQPFLVAECLASTCLHPSYPAEFLTATDQHLECNGRPRSLPFLSIVEEMRLDPVVATAVGPEDGNNRIADALLKRALTDLIPHLSHFQVERTEEDLARKTAEMLQASTYICGAAQHPRKVEALDFVMLHSLTAAVFFPTIIRQEWISIETRARLLEWKGRSDLITYAALGCPKLYPDRITRYRPKQAATGWSDVVQRARVYQDDGHACKVIRALMCAESVCQPFEGEEGFPLKKADFLTVAHMAMDSVERMLDPNWVRQTEKVKQMSAEGRGQHSQVSAIMLRWNTTGRLYQPVRLSSISTPREDCTIAMRRYAILGATGNTGQALLNVLLQSPDNQIHAYCRSASKLNRLHPEITQHDQVKVWEGSLQDASLLSECIRGTRAVFMVVAIPDNMPYCTIAQDCTNSVLNALRELQTEGCQPIPQLIVLSSASLEDSLCTDVPPLIHRILNIAAGNLYSDLAKAEETLRAEKSWVSTTFVKPGGLVHDVQRGHTLSTKTAKTPVSFLDVAAGMVEIANLEDRRYDMMNVSVNAIGDGTAFPWKGVYYVLTGLLFHFFPWTYKYFGDCPMPKPKKDL
;
A
#
# COMPACT_ATOMS: atom_id res chain seq x y z
N MET A 1 -4.72 -34.99 -44.25
CA MET A 1 -4.91 -34.99 -42.80
C MET A 1 -3.56 -35.28 -42.18
N GLU A 2 -2.73 -34.26 -42.06
CA GLU A 2 -1.49 -34.34 -41.27
C GLU A 2 -1.73 -33.52 -40.01
N SER A 3 -1.64 -34.19 -38.87
CA SER A 3 -1.85 -33.61 -37.56
C SER A 3 -0.77 -32.57 -37.28
N HIS A 4 -1.13 -31.28 -37.33
CA HIS A 4 -0.38 -30.23 -36.67
C HIS A 4 -0.46 -30.45 -35.15
N ALA A 5 0.43 -31.29 -34.62
CA ALA A 5 0.76 -31.26 -33.22
C ALA A 5 1.42 -29.90 -32.94
N PRO A 6 0.95 -29.11 -31.95
CA PRO A 6 1.58 -27.85 -31.62
C PRO A 6 3.01 -28.11 -31.16
N ALA A 7 3.96 -27.39 -31.76
CA ALA A 7 5.34 -27.37 -31.29
C ALA A 7 5.32 -27.00 -29.80
N VAL A 8 5.98 -27.81 -28.96
CA VAL A 8 6.20 -27.52 -27.54
C VAL A 8 7.14 -26.32 -27.46
N ALA A 9 6.58 -25.11 -27.52
CA ALA A 9 7.29 -23.88 -27.18
C ALA A 9 7.66 -23.95 -25.69
N GLY A 10 8.91 -23.64 -25.37
CA GLY A 10 9.43 -23.65 -24.00
C GLY A 10 10.57 -24.63 -23.72
N LYS A 11 11.04 -25.43 -24.68
CA LYS A 11 12.34 -26.12 -24.51
C LYS A 11 13.48 -25.11 -24.71
N PRO A 12 14.50 -25.07 -23.81
CA PRO A 12 15.70 -24.27 -24.00
C PRO A 12 16.28 -24.54 -25.38
N ASP A 13 16.74 -23.50 -26.08
CA ASP A 13 17.40 -23.68 -27.37
C ASP A 13 18.67 -24.51 -27.13
N PRO A 14 18.77 -25.75 -27.62
CA PRO A 14 19.91 -26.61 -27.32
C PRO A 14 21.24 -26.01 -27.81
N GLN A 15 21.21 -25.02 -28.72
CA GLN A 15 22.40 -24.32 -29.20
C GLN A 15 22.91 -23.23 -28.24
N LYS A 16 22.06 -22.72 -27.33
CA LYS A 16 22.38 -21.61 -26.42
C LYS A 16 22.81 -22.05 -25.01
N GLY A 17 23.02 -23.36 -24.79
CA GLY A 17 23.48 -23.89 -23.51
C GLY A 17 22.43 -23.82 -22.37
N PRO A 18 22.77 -24.25 -21.15
CA PRO A 18 21.80 -24.37 -20.03
C PRO A 18 21.39 -23.04 -19.39
N TYR A 19 22.11 -21.94 -19.65
CA TYR A 19 21.89 -20.63 -19.04
C TYR A 19 21.15 -19.71 -20.02
N GLN A 20 19.82 -19.85 -20.07
CA GLN A 20 18.95 -19.03 -20.92
C GLN A 20 17.86 -18.36 -20.11
N ALA A 21 17.43 -17.20 -20.59
CA ALA A 21 16.24 -16.53 -20.09
C ALA A 21 15.02 -17.35 -20.50
N THR A 22 14.22 -17.77 -19.52
CA THR A 22 12.99 -18.55 -19.73
C THR A 22 11.87 -17.96 -18.87
N PRO A 23 10.62 -18.45 -19.01
CA PRO A 23 9.55 -18.05 -18.10
C PRO A 23 9.83 -18.39 -16.62
N TRP A 24 10.79 -19.27 -16.32
CA TRP A 24 11.13 -19.70 -14.96
C TRP A 24 12.53 -19.29 -14.51
N ASN A 25 13.31 -18.62 -15.37
CA ASN A 25 14.68 -18.24 -15.08
C ASN A 25 15.02 -16.89 -15.70
N ILE A 26 15.51 -15.96 -14.88
CA ILE A 26 16.12 -14.70 -15.33
C ILE A 26 17.55 -15.01 -15.71
N GLN A 27 17.97 -14.52 -16.86
CA GLN A 27 19.35 -14.60 -17.31
C GLN A 27 19.71 -13.33 -18.08
N LEU A 28 20.54 -12.51 -17.47
CA LEU A 28 21.08 -11.30 -18.05
C LEU A 28 22.43 -11.61 -18.73
N SER A 29 22.73 -10.84 -19.77
CA SER A 29 23.97 -10.91 -20.54
C SER A 29 24.52 -9.51 -20.69
N ALA A 30 25.78 -9.32 -20.33
CA ALA A 30 26.45 -8.02 -20.47
C ALA A 30 26.52 -7.56 -21.94
N THR A 31 26.44 -8.49 -22.90
CA THR A 31 26.48 -8.19 -24.33
C THR A 31 25.12 -8.24 -24.99
N ASP A 32 24.27 -9.21 -24.63
CA ASP A 32 23.03 -9.48 -25.38
C ASP A 32 21.83 -8.73 -24.82
N THR A 33 21.84 -8.41 -23.52
CA THR A 33 20.73 -7.73 -22.85
C THR A 33 21.17 -6.52 -22.03
N PRO A 34 22.08 -5.64 -22.48
CA PRO A 34 22.57 -4.51 -21.66
C PRO A 34 21.49 -3.47 -21.33
N GLY A 35 20.34 -3.53 -22.00
CA GLY A 35 19.27 -2.53 -21.93
C GLY A 35 19.52 -1.34 -22.88
N PHE A 36 18.50 -0.53 -23.13
CA PHE A 36 18.62 0.60 -24.06
C PHE A 36 19.50 1.71 -23.47
N THR A 37 19.30 2.03 -22.19
CA THR A 37 20.15 2.99 -21.47
C THR A 37 21.03 2.26 -20.47
N HIS A 38 22.34 2.23 -20.75
CA HIS A 38 23.34 1.61 -19.91
C HIS A 38 24.68 2.34 -20.03
N VAL A 39 25.58 2.11 -19.07
CA VAL A 39 26.97 2.54 -19.16
C VAL A 39 27.79 1.54 -19.99
N GLU A 40 28.88 2.01 -20.58
CA GLU A 40 29.81 1.13 -21.28
C GLU A 40 30.51 0.14 -20.33
N ASN A 41 30.99 -0.97 -20.88
CA ASN A 41 31.80 -1.98 -20.17
C ASN A 41 31.07 -2.70 -19.02
N LEU A 42 29.80 -3.09 -19.24
CA LEU A 42 29.11 -4.01 -18.32
C LEU A 42 29.87 -5.32 -18.18
N GLU A 43 29.97 -5.83 -16.95
CA GLU A 43 30.68 -7.08 -16.67
C GLU A 43 29.71 -8.26 -16.59
N GLN A 44 30.06 -9.41 -17.20
CA GLN A 44 29.21 -10.60 -17.16
C GLN A 44 28.97 -11.10 -15.72
N ARG A 45 29.98 -11.02 -14.84
CA ARG A 45 29.80 -11.37 -13.41
C ARG A 45 28.74 -10.52 -12.71
N SER A 46 28.57 -9.25 -13.11
CA SER A 46 27.52 -8.38 -12.59
C SER A 46 26.17 -8.78 -13.17
N ALA A 47 26.09 -9.14 -14.45
CA ALA A 47 24.86 -9.64 -15.07
C ALA A 47 24.39 -10.95 -14.40
N ASP A 48 25.29 -11.89 -14.14
CA ASP A 48 25.00 -13.13 -13.43
C ASP A 48 24.50 -12.83 -12.01
N ARG A 49 25.16 -11.91 -11.30
CA ARG A 49 24.73 -11.53 -9.95
C ARG A 49 23.36 -10.87 -9.93
N ALA A 50 23.10 -9.96 -10.86
CA ALA A 50 21.80 -9.32 -11.00
C ALA A 50 20.71 -10.37 -11.28
N SER A 51 20.99 -11.35 -12.15
CA SER A 51 20.09 -12.47 -12.44
C SER A 51 19.72 -13.25 -11.18
N ASP A 52 20.73 -13.62 -10.37
CA ASP A 52 20.53 -14.34 -9.11
C ASP A 52 19.68 -13.55 -8.12
N LEU A 53 19.98 -12.27 -7.91
CA LEU A 53 19.31 -11.42 -6.93
C LEU A 53 17.85 -11.18 -7.33
N VAL A 54 17.60 -10.93 -8.61
CA VAL A 54 16.27 -10.76 -9.18
C VAL A 54 15.49 -12.07 -9.06
N MET A 55 16.07 -13.24 -9.39
CA MET A 55 15.41 -14.53 -9.15
C MET A 55 15.12 -14.79 -7.68
N ASN A 56 16.06 -14.47 -6.79
CA ASN A 56 15.87 -14.65 -5.36
C ASN A 56 14.71 -13.79 -4.85
N ASN A 57 14.60 -12.54 -5.35
CA ASN A 57 13.45 -11.69 -5.08
C ASN A 57 12.13 -12.39 -5.45
N HIS A 58 11.99 -12.82 -6.71
CA HIS A 58 10.74 -13.41 -7.19
C HIS A 58 10.38 -14.74 -6.52
N SER A 59 11.39 -15.51 -6.11
CA SER A 59 11.16 -16.79 -5.43
C SER A 59 10.61 -16.64 -4.01
N LYS A 60 10.79 -15.47 -3.40
CA LYS A 60 10.48 -15.24 -1.97
C LYS A 60 9.43 -14.19 -1.74
N PHE A 61 9.37 -13.16 -2.58
CA PHE A 61 8.66 -11.94 -2.27
C PHE A 61 7.54 -11.66 -3.26
N HIS A 62 6.51 -10.99 -2.76
CA HIS A 62 5.39 -10.49 -3.52
C HIS A 62 5.82 -9.27 -4.37
N THR A 63 5.01 -8.89 -5.37
CA THR A 63 5.20 -7.61 -6.11
C THR A 63 4.94 -6.36 -5.25
N PHE A 64 4.45 -6.57 -4.02
CA PHE A 64 4.19 -5.53 -3.03
C PHE A 64 5.00 -5.82 -1.77
N HIS A 65 5.29 -4.79 -0.98
CA HIS A 65 5.97 -4.93 0.30
C HIS A 65 5.03 -4.81 1.51
N ASP A 66 3.76 -4.49 1.28
CA ASP A 66 2.70 -4.51 2.29
C ASP A 66 1.33 -4.86 1.66
N GLU A 67 0.42 -5.38 2.48
CA GLU A 67 -0.93 -5.81 2.06
C GLU A 67 -1.99 -4.72 2.20
N ILE A 68 -1.71 -3.64 2.94
CA ILE A 68 -2.72 -2.66 3.40
C ILE A 68 -2.84 -1.50 2.41
N VAL A 69 -1.70 -0.91 2.08
CA VAL A 69 -1.57 0.24 1.17
C VAL A 69 -1.14 -0.23 -0.23
N GLY A 70 -0.46 -1.38 -0.31
CA GLY A 70 -0.04 -1.98 -1.58
C GLY A 70 1.13 -1.25 -2.23
N PHE A 71 2.14 -0.85 -1.44
CA PHE A 71 3.35 -0.29 -2.02
C PHE A 71 4.19 -1.36 -2.69
N HIS A 72 4.84 -1.00 -3.79
CA HIS A 72 5.52 -1.93 -4.67
C HIS A 72 6.86 -2.40 -4.13
N ASN A 73 7.18 -3.67 -4.36
CA ASN A 73 8.52 -4.21 -4.17
C ASN A 73 9.44 -3.69 -5.29
N HIS A 74 10.38 -2.82 -4.94
CA HIS A 74 11.31 -2.22 -5.90
C HIS A 74 12.60 -3.02 -6.13
N ILE A 75 12.82 -4.16 -5.47
CA ILE A 75 14.10 -4.88 -5.54
C ILE A 75 14.50 -5.18 -6.99
N SER A 76 13.58 -5.71 -7.79
CA SER A 76 13.85 -6.00 -9.21
C SER A 76 14.22 -4.72 -9.98
N HIS A 77 13.50 -3.63 -9.76
CA HIS A 77 13.77 -2.35 -10.44
C HIS A 77 15.13 -1.79 -10.04
N HIS A 78 15.46 -1.89 -8.75
CA HIS A 78 16.69 -1.38 -8.18
C HIS A 78 17.88 -2.15 -8.74
N VAL A 79 17.88 -3.48 -8.63
CA VAL A 79 18.99 -4.33 -9.09
C VAL A 79 19.21 -4.21 -10.60
N LEU A 80 18.15 -4.25 -11.42
CA LEU A 80 18.27 -4.12 -12.87
C LEU A 80 18.79 -2.74 -13.29
N THR A 81 18.35 -1.68 -12.61
CA THR A 81 18.84 -0.32 -12.86
C THR A 81 20.30 -0.17 -12.46
N LEU A 82 20.69 -0.67 -11.28
CA LEU A 82 22.08 -0.65 -10.82
C LEU A 82 22.99 -1.39 -11.77
N TRP A 83 22.57 -2.57 -12.26
CA TRP A 83 23.32 -3.32 -13.25
C TRP A 83 23.52 -2.51 -14.54
N ALA A 84 22.46 -1.90 -15.08
CA ALA A 84 22.57 -1.05 -16.28
C ALA A 84 23.48 0.18 -16.05
N LEU A 85 23.60 0.65 -14.80
CA LEU A 85 24.52 1.71 -14.39
C LEU A 85 25.95 1.21 -14.07
N GLY A 86 26.24 -0.08 -14.29
CA GLY A 86 27.57 -0.65 -14.12
C GLY A 86 27.93 -1.01 -12.67
N ALA A 87 26.93 -1.25 -11.81
CA ALA A 87 27.17 -1.67 -10.44
C ALA A 87 27.93 -3.01 -10.36
N THR A 88 28.79 -3.11 -9.36
CA THR A 88 29.51 -4.34 -9.03
C THR A 88 28.56 -5.36 -8.36
N PRO A 89 28.93 -6.66 -8.32
CA PRO A 89 28.16 -7.67 -7.60
C PRO A 89 27.87 -7.29 -6.13
N ASP A 90 28.84 -6.66 -5.45
CA ASP A 90 28.74 -6.28 -4.04
C ASP A 90 27.80 -5.08 -3.82
N GLU A 91 27.84 -4.08 -4.70
CA GLU A 91 26.92 -2.93 -4.64
C GLU A 91 25.47 -3.39 -4.82
N MET A 92 25.21 -4.26 -5.80
CA MET A 92 23.86 -4.83 -5.99
C MET A 92 23.45 -5.73 -4.82
N GLN A 93 24.38 -6.46 -4.21
CA GLN A 93 24.09 -7.21 -2.99
C GLN A 93 23.68 -6.30 -1.84
N ALA A 94 24.42 -5.22 -1.62
CA ALA A 94 24.13 -4.27 -0.56
C ALA A 94 22.73 -3.65 -0.76
N ALA A 95 22.39 -3.28 -1.99
CA ALA A 95 21.06 -2.79 -2.35
C ALA A 95 19.95 -3.82 -2.09
N TYR A 96 20.16 -5.08 -2.48
CA TYR A 96 19.22 -6.18 -2.21
C TYR A 96 19.05 -6.41 -0.70
N ASP A 97 20.15 -6.48 0.06
CA ASP A 97 20.13 -6.75 1.50
C ASP A 97 19.50 -5.62 2.30
N PHE A 98 19.63 -4.37 1.84
CA PHE A 98 18.98 -3.22 2.43
C PHE A 98 17.44 -3.26 2.26
N ASN A 99 16.97 -3.75 1.11
CA ASN A 99 15.55 -3.71 0.75
C ASN A 99 14.76 -4.98 1.13
N LYS A 100 15.41 -6.15 1.18
CA LYS A 100 14.75 -7.43 1.50
C LYS A 100 14.00 -7.50 2.85
N PRO A 101 14.40 -6.82 3.96
CA PRO A 101 13.81 -7.11 5.28
C PRO A 101 12.34 -6.70 5.43
N PHE A 102 11.85 -5.79 4.59
CA PHE A 102 10.50 -5.25 4.68
C PHE A 102 9.60 -5.67 3.52
N GLN A 103 10.05 -6.61 2.67
CA GLN A 103 9.23 -7.13 1.58
C GLN A 103 8.22 -8.14 2.08
N LEU A 104 7.04 -8.15 1.47
CA LEU A 104 6.03 -9.16 1.77
C LEU A 104 6.44 -10.49 1.16
N LEU A 105 6.29 -11.58 1.91
CA LEU A 105 6.52 -12.92 1.38
C LEU A 105 5.45 -13.29 0.36
N THR A 106 5.87 -13.91 -0.73
CA THR A 106 4.94 -14.53 -1.67
C THR A 106 4.33 -15.77 -1.03
N TYR A 107 3.08 -16.06 -1.37
CA TYR A 107 2.40 -17.29 -0.99
C TYR A 107 1.65 -17.84 -2.19
N TYR A 108 1.32 -19.13 -2.11
CA TYR A 108 0.67 -19.84 -3.19
C TYR A 108 -0.57 -20.53 -2.67
N ASN A 109 -1.67 -20.37 -3.41
CA ASN A 109 -2.90 -21.08 -3.14
C ASN A 109 -2.81 -22.55 -3.59
N ASP A 110 -3.88 -23.29 -3.33
CA ASP A 110 -4.04 -24.67 -3.81
C ASP A 110 -3.81 -24.72 -5.34
N PRO A 111 -3.05 -25.70 -5.87
CA PRO A 111 -2.80 -25.84 -7.31
C PRO A 111 -4.06 -25.80 -8.19
N ALA A 112 -5.23 -26.18 -7.65
CA ALA A 112 -6.51 -26.08 -8.33
C ALA A 112 -6.90 -24.63 -8.71
N VAL A 113 -6.43 -23.62 -7.97
CA VAL A 113 -6.67 -22.19 -8.29
C VAL A 113 -6.02 -21.83 -9.62
N ASN A 114 -4.78 -22.26 -9.86
CA ASN A 114 -4.10 -22.02 -11.13
C ASN A 114 -4.81 -22.71 -12.31
N ILE A 115 -5.39 -23.89 -12.09
CA ILE A 115 -6.22 -24.57 -13.12
C ILE A 115 -7.48 -23.75 -13.40
N LYS A 116 -8.12 -23.20 -12.37
CA LYS A 116 -9.32 -22.34 -12.51
C LYS A 116 -9.03 -21.03 -13.22
N LEU A 117 -7.81 -20.46 -13.11
CA LEU A 117 -7.43 -19.25 -13.86
C LEU A 117 -7.49 -19.43 -15.38
N ARG A 118 -7.56 -20.66 -15.90
CA ARG A 118 -7.81 -20.93 -17.33
C ARG A 118 -9.27 -20.68 -17.74
N ASP A 119 -10.20 -20.65 -16.79
CA ASP A 119 -11.57 -20.23 -17.03
C ASP A 119 -11.64 -18.69 -17.11
N PRO A 120 -12.10 -18.11 -18.24
CA PRO A 120 -12.16 -16.66 -18.39
C PRO A 120 -13.07 -15.95 -17.37
N GLY A 121 -14.09 -16.64 -16.84
CA GLY A 121 -14.98 -16.09 -15.83
C GLY A 121 -14.27 -15.94 -14.49
N PHE A 122 -13.63 -17.00 -14.03
CA PHE A 122 -12.82 -17.00 -12.80
C PHE A 122 -11.63 -16.04 -12.91
N PHE A 123 -10.93 -16.02 -14.05
CA PHE A 123 -9.84 -15.08 -14.30
C PHE A 123 -10.27 -13.63 -14.07
N ARG A 124 -11.43 -13.22 -14.63
CA ARG A 124 -11.97 -11.87 -14.48
C ARG A 124 -12.42 -11.56 -13.05
N GLN A 125 -13.02 -12.52 -12.36
CA GLN A 125 -13.43 -12.35 -10.97
C GLN A 125 -12.24 -12.18 -10.02
N GLY A 126 -11.07 -12.71 -10.38
CA GLY A 126 -9.84 -12.56 -9.62
C GLY A 126 -9.13 -11.22 -9.80
N LEU A 127 -9.53 -10.37 -10.75
CA LEU A 127 -8.86 -9.09 -10.99
C LEU A 127 -9.02 -8.16 -9.80
N GLY A 128 -7.91 -7.57 -9.35
CA GLY A 128 -7.84 -6.78 -8.12
C GLY A 128 -7.66 -7.61 -6.84
N ASN A 129 -7.69 -8.94 -6.92
CA ASN A 129 -7.44 -9.78 -5.76
C ASN A 129 -5.94 -10.01 -5.55
N PHE A 130 -5.39 -9.33 -4.55
CA PHE A 130 -4.01 -9.43 -4.11
C PHE A 130 -3.55 -10.89 -3.87
N GLU A 131 -4.41 -11.73 -3.30
CA GLU A 131 -4.06 -13.11 -2.92
C GLU A 131 -3.75 -14.02 -4.12
N LEU A 132 -4.09 -13.60 -5.34
CA LEU A 132 -3.88 -14.37 -6.56
C LEU A 132 -2.55 -14.06 -7.26
N TYR A 133 -1.69 -13.20 -6.72
CA TYR A 133 -0.43 -12.83 -7.37
C TYR A 133 0.42 -14.03 -7.81
N GLY A 134 0.75 -14.92 -6.86
CA GLY A 134 1.58 -16.10 -7.16
C GLY A 134 0.93 -17.03 -8.17
N ASP A 135 -0.40 -17.10 -8.19
CA ASP A 135 -1.17 -17.90 -9.16
C ASP A 135 -1.19 -17.28 -10.55
N TYR A 136 -1.34 -15.95 -10.65
CA TYR A 136 -1.23 -15.22 -11.90
C TYR A 136 0.19 -15.30 -12.47
N VAL A 137 1.23 -15.21 -11.65
CA VAL A 137 2.62 -15.41 -12.12
C VAL A 137 2.75 -16.78 -12.77
N ARG A 138 2.34 -17.86 -12.09
CA ARG A 138 2.40 -19.23 -12.64
C ARG A 138 1.57 -19.39 -13.91
N PHE A 139 0.39 -18.78 -13.94
CA PHE A 139 -0.49 -18.78 -15.11
C PHE A 139 0.21 -18.14 -16.32
N PHE A 140 0.75 -16.92 -16.16
CA PHE A 140 1.41 -16.23 -17.25
C PHE A 140 2.77 -16.85 -17.62
N GLN A 141 3.48 -17.49 -16.69
CA GLN A 141 4.67 -18.28 -17.02
C GLN A 141 4.31 -19.42 -17.99
N ALA A 142 3.21 -20.13 -17.72
CA ALA A 142 2.73 -21.19 -18.60
C ALA A 142 2.27 -20.65 -19.96
N GLU A 143 1.56 -19.52 -19.99
CA GLU A 143 1.14 -18.86 -21.24
C GLU A 143 2.34 -18.39 -22.07
N VAL A 144 3.33 -17.75 -21.44
CA VAL A 144 4.54 -17.28 -22.13
C VAL A 144 5.37 -18.45 -22.63
N ALA A 145 5.45 -19.55 -21.87
CA ALA A 145 6.10 -20.77 -22.34
C ALA A 145 5.41 -21.32 -23.59
N ALA A 146 4.07 -21.42 -23.57
CA ALA A 146 3.30 -22.05 -24.64
C ALA A 146 3.19 -21.19 -25.92
N LYS A 147 3.10 -19.86 -25.78
CA LYS A 147 2.75 -18.96 -26.90
C LYS A 147 3.85 -17.96 -27.25
N GLY A 148 4.83 -17.77 -26.36
CA GLY A 148 5.85 -16.73 -26.46
C GLY A 148 5.35 -15.34 -26.06
N ILE A 149 6.30 -14.47 -25.67
CA ILE A 149 6.05 -13.11 -25.15
C ILE A 149 5.13 -12.30 -26.06
N ARG A 150 5.44 -12.24 -27.37
CA ARG A 150 4.72 -11.40 -28.34
C ARG A 150 3.25 -11.73 -28.42
N THR A 151 2.92 -13.03 -28.46
CA THR A 151 1.53 -13.51 -28.55
C THR A 151 0.79 -13.23 -27.25
N VAL A 152 1.40 -13.49 -26.10
CA VAL A 152 0.76 -13.24 -24.79
C VAL A 152 0.47 -11.75 -24.61
N LEU A 153 1.41 -10.86 -24.91
CA LEU A 153 1.16 -9.41 -24.81
C LEU A 153 0.07 -8.96 -25.79
N LYS A 154 0.04 -9.52 -27.01
CA LYS A 154 -1.07 -9.27 -27.95
C LYS A 154 -2.41 -9.74 -27.39
N ASP A 155 -2.49 -10.97 -26.90
CA ASP A 155 -3.72 -11.57 -26.38
C ASP A 155 -4.28 -10.82 -25.17
N TYR A 156 -3.42 -10.41 -24.24
CA TYR A 156 -3.83 -9.87 -22.94
C TYR A 156 -3.79 -8.35 -22.82
N LEU A 157 -3.09 -7.62 -23.69
CA LEU A 157 -3.01 -6.15 -23.62
C LEU A 157 -3.45 -5.44 -24.90
N PHE A 158 -3.28 -6.04 -26.08
CA PHE A 158 -3.44 -5.32 -27.35
C PHE A 158 -4.55 -5.86 -28.25
N LYS A 159 -5.31 -6.86 -27.79
CA LYS A 159 -6.33 -7.53 -28.58
C LYS A 159 -7.56 -6.66 -28.86
N GLY A 160 -7.81 -5.64 -28.03
CA GLY A 160 -8.97 -4.74 -28.14
C GLY A 160 -10.30 -5.42 -27.81
N ASP A 161 -10.27 -6.48 -26.99
CA ASP A 161 -11.46 -7.03 -26.38
C ASP A 161 -11.62 -6.52 -24.93
N MET A 162 -12.78 -6.78 -24.34
CA MET A 162 -13.11 -6.26 -23.00
C MET A 162 -12.08 -6.63 -21.92
N LEU A 163 -11.43 -7.79 -22.03
CA LEU A 163 -10.40 -8.20 -21.08
C LEU A 163 -9.08 -7.46 -21.36
N ALA A 164 -8.66 -7.43 -22.63
CA ALA A 164 -7.41 -6.78 -23.00
C ALA A 164 -7.43 -5.28 -22.71
N ASP A 165 -8.55 -4.58 -22.97
CA ASP A 165 -8.67 -3.16 -22.65
C ASP A 165 -8.70 -2.89 -21.14
N ASP A 166 -9.32 -3.76 -20.33
CA ASP A 166 -9.30 -3.65 -18.86
C ASP A 166 -7.87 -3.85 -18.31
N LEU A 167 -7.15 -4.88 -18.78
CA LEU A 167 -5.77 -5.12 -18.39
C LEU A 167 -4.83 -4.01 -18.90
N LEU A 168 -5.07 -3.47 -20.09
CA LEU A 168 -4.31 -2.32 -20.60
C LEU A 168 -4.52 -1.09 -19.71
N ALA A 169 -5.74 -0.80 -19.25
CA ALA A 169 -5.96 0.28 -18.29
C ALA A 169 -5.22 0.05 -16.96
N ARG A 170 -5.27 -1.18 -16.44
CA ARG A 170 -4.54 -1.55 -15.20
C ARG A 170 -3.02 -1.45 -15.34
N LEU A 171 -2.47 -1.58 -16.55
CA LEU A 171 -1.04 -1.40 -16.81
C LEU A 171 -0.55 0.01 -16.43
N PHE A 172 -1.43 1.02 -16.54
CA PHE A 172 -1.16 2.43 -16.21
C PHE A 172 -1.55 2.81 -14.76
N SER A 173 -1.86 1.82 -13.92
CA SER A 173 -2.25 2.03 -12.52
C SER A 173 -1.05 2.01 -11.57
N GLY A 174 -1.28 2.30 -10.29
CA GLY A 174 -0.28 2.19 -9.22
C GLY A 174 1.01 2.96 -9.50
N PHE A 175 0.92 4.23 -9.90
CA PHE A 175 2.07 5.05 -10.31
C PHE A 175 2.92 4.41 -11.42
N LEU A 176 2.28 3.73 -12.37
CA LEU A 176 2.88 3.12 -13.55
C LEU A 176 3.82 1.93 -13.24
N HIS A 177 3.76 1.33 -12.05
CA HIS A 177 4.64 0.20 -11.71
C HIS A 177 4.46 -1.03 -12.61
N PRO A 178 3.23 -1.43 -13.02
CA PRO A 178 3.08 -2.51 -14.01
C PRO A 178 3.74 -2.15 -15.35
N LEU A 179 3.60 -0.90 -15.82
CA LEU A 179 4.28 -0.41 -17.03
C LEU A 179 5.81 -0.40 -16.89
N ILE A 180 6.33 -0.02 -15.71
CA ILE A 180 7.77 -0.11 -15.39
C ILE A 180 8.26 -1.55 -15.47
N ASN A 181 7.50 -2.50 -14.90
CA ASN A 181 7.78 -3.94 -15.00
C ASN A 181 7.84 -4.40 -16.47
N LEU A 182 6.86 -4.00 -17.29
CA LEU A 182 6.86 -4.30 -18.73
C LEU A 182 8.11 -3.74 -19.41
N GLY A 183 8.47 -2.50 -19.07
CA GLY A 183 9.66 -1.82 -19.56
C GLY A 183 10.94 -2.61 -19.30
N PHE A 184 11.18 -3.01 -18.05
CA PHE A 184 12.30 -3.89 -17.68
C PHE A 184 12.24 -5.22 -18.43
N ALA A 185 11.07 -5.85 -18.52
CA ALA A 185 10.90 -7.14 -19.18
C ALA A 185 11.29 -7.09 -20.66
N LEU A 186 10.85 -6.06 -21.39
CA LEU A 186 11.15 -5.89 -22.81
C LEU A 186 12.59 -5.44 -23.04
N GLU A 187 13.07 -4.49 -22.24
CA GLU A 187 14.40 -3.92 -22.38
C GLU A 187 15.51 -4.94 -22.13
N PHE A 188 15.35 -5.75 -21.07
CA PHE A 188 16.30 -6.78 -20.70
C PHE A 188 15.95 -8.16 -21.29
N GLN A 189 14.89 -8.24 -22.11
CA GLN A 189 14.44 -9.45 -22.81
C GLN A 189 14.21 -10.65 -21.89
N GLN A 190 13.53 -10.44 -20.76
CA GLN A 190 13.32 -11.44 -19.73
C GLN A 190 11.88 -12.00 -19.74
N PRO A 191 11.64 -13.25 -20.18
CA PRO A 191 10.28 -13.82 -20.24
C PRO A 191 9.62 -13.96 -18.86
N PHE A 192 10.40 -14.22 -17.82
CA PHE A 192 9.90 -14.26 -16.44
C PHE A 192 9.28 -12.91 -16.04
N LEU A 193 9.96 -11.79 -16.31
CA LEU A 193 9.48 -10.45 -15.97
C LEU A 193 8.20 -10.09 -16.73
N VAL A 194 7.97 -10.66 -17.92
CA VAL A 194 6.69 -10.49 -18.63
C VAL A 194 5.55 -11.13 -17.85
N ALA A 195 5.76 -12.33 -17.30
CA ALA A 195 4.75 -13.01 -16.50
C ALA A 195 4.47 -12.26 -15.19
N GLU A 196 5.51 -11.77 -14.53
CA GLU A 196 5.38 -10.95 -13.32
C GLU A 196 4.69 -9.61 -13.58
N CYS A 197 5.03 -8.94 -14.69
CA CYS A 197 4.35 -7.74 -15.14
C CYS A 197 2.85 -7.96 -15.29
N LEU A 198 2.44 -9.00 -16.04
CA LEU A 198 1.03 -9.26 -16.30
C LEU A 198 0.30 -9.68 -15.02
N ALA A 199 0.95 -10.45 -14.14
CA ALA A 199 0.41 -10.77 -12.83
C ALA A 199 0.19 -9.50 -11.99
N SER A 200 1.20 -8.62 -11.94
CA SER A 200 1.09 -7.32 -11.27
C SER A 200 -0.06 -6.49 -11.86
N THR A 201 -0.19 -6.43 -13.19
CA THR A 201 -1.31 -5.75 -13.87
C THR A 201 -2.67 -6.28 -13.40
N CYS A 202 -2.83 -7.59 -13.24
CA CYS A 202 -4.08 -8.18 -12.75
C CYS A 202 -4.45 -7.77 -11.32
N LEU A 203 -3.49 -7.37 -10.48
CA LEU A 203 -3.75 -6.95 -9.10
C LEU A 203 -4.18 -5.49 -8.98
N HIS A 204 -3.86 -4.66 -9.96
CA HIS A 204 -4.07 -3.22 -9.85
C HIS A 204 -5.50 -2.82 -10.21
N PRO A 205 -6.05 -1.74 -9.62
CA PRO A 205 -7.37 -1.24 -9.98
C PRO A 205 -7.38 -0.62 -11.39
N SER A 206 -8.53 -0.68 -12.06
CA SER A 206 -8.73 -0.19 -13.42
C SER A 206 -9.14 1.30 -13.53
N TYR A 207 -8.97 2.10 -12.47
CA TYR A 207 -9.30 3.53 -12.47
C TYR A 207 -8.68 4.33 -13.64
N PRO A 208 -7.51 3.97 -14.24
CA PRO A 208 -7.01 4.71 -15.38
C PRO A 208 -7.95 4.70 -16.59
N ALA A 209 -8.84 3.70 -16.70
CA ALA A 209 -9.87 3.67 -17.74
C ALA A 209 -10.81 4.88 -17.68
N GLU A 210 -11.03 5.45 -16.49
CA GLU A 210 -11.92 6.60 -16.29
C GLU A 210 -11.46 7.84 -17.06
N PHE A 211 -10.16 8.00 -17.30
CA PHE A 211 -9.62 9.12 -18.06
C PHE A 211 -8.96 8.71 -19.39
N LEU A 212 -8.29 7.55 -19.47
CA LEU A 212 -7.61 7.13 -20.70
C LEU A 212 -8.60 6.69 -21.77
N THR A 213 -9.47 5.72 -21.43
CA THR A 213 -10.51 5.24 -22.35
C THR A 213 -11.54 6.33 -22.61
N ALA A 214 -11.89 7.13 -21.60
CA ALA A 214 -12.79 8.28 -21.79
C ALA A 214 -12.21 9.34 -22.74
N THR A 215 -10.89 9.58 -22.71
CA THR A 215 -10.23 10.49 -23.67
C THR A 215 -10.22 9.90 -25.08
N ASP A 216 -9.96 8.59 -25.24
CA ASP A 216 -10.07 7.92 -26.54
C ASP A 216 -11.49 8.06 -27.12
N GLN A 217 -12.53 7.80 -26.31
CA GLN A 217 -13.93 7.96 -26.71
C GLN A 217 -14.28 9.42 -27.03
N HIS A 218 -13.74 10.38 -26.26
CA HIS A 218 -13.95 11.79 -26.53
C HIS A 218 -13.41 12.20 -27.91
N LEU A 219 -12.21 11.72 -28.27
CA LEU A 219 -11.60 11.96 -29.59
C LEU A 219 -12.40 11.31 -30.72
N GLU A 220 -12.99 10.14 -30.48
CA GLU A 220 -13.86 9.45 -31.45
C GLU A 220 -15.18 10.20 -31.66
N CYS A 221 -15.82 10.70 -30.60
CA CYS A 221 -17.12 11.36 -30.68
C CYS A 221 -17.05 12.83 -31.13
N ASN A 222 -16.00 13.56 -30.77
CA ASN A 222 -15.89 15.01 -31.00
C ASN A 222 -14.87 15.38 -32.09
N GLY A 223 -14.18 14.39 -32.64
CA GLY A 223 -13.06 14.59 -33.55
C GLY A 223 -11.76 14.88 -32.83
N ARG A 224 -10.66 14.85 -33.59
CA ARG A 224 -9.31 15.07 -33.08
C ARG A 224 -8.97 16.56 -33.10
N PRO A 225 -8.74 17.21 -31.94
CA PRO A 225 -8.25 18.58 -31.92
C PRO A 225 -6.80 18.63 -32.39
N ARG A 226 -6.26 19.84 -32.58
CA ARG A 226 -4.84 20.03 -32.86
C ARG A 226 -4.00 19.50 -31.69
N SER A 227 -2.96 18.72 -32.01
CA SER A 227 -1.95 18.30 -31.03
C SER A 227 -1.13 19.51 -30.56
N LEU A 228 -0.91 19.62 -29.25
CA LEU A 228 -0.15 20.71 -28.64
C LEU A 228 1.19 20.20 -28.09
N PRO A 229 2.19 21.09 -27.92
CA PRO A 229 3.37 20.75 -27.15
C PRO A 229 3.02 20.35 -25.71
N PHE A 230 3.69 19.35 -25.16
CA PHE A 230 3.35 18.78 -23.86
C PHE A 230 3.30 19.83 -22.74
N LEU A 231 4.33 20.70 -22.69
CA LEU A 231 4.42 21.75 -21.67
C LEU A 231 3.39 22.87 -21.86
N SER A 232 2.82 23.03 -23.05
CA SER A 232 1.69 23.94 -23.28
C SER A 232 0.43 23.40 -22.62
N ILE A 233 0.17 22.09 -22.72
CA ILE A 233 -0.97 21.44 -22.06
C ILE A 233 -0.85 21.55 -20.53
N VAL A 234 0.37 21.37 -20.01
CA VAL A 234 0.68 21.57 -18.57
C VAL A 234 0.34 22.99 -18.11
N GLU A 235 0.62 24.00 -18.93
CA GLU A 235 0.30 25.39 -18.63
C GLU A 235 -1.21 25.68 -18.77
N GLU A 236 -1.89 25.10 -19.76
CA GLU A 236 -3.36 25.18 -19.89
C GLU A 236 -4.06 24.61 -18.66
N MET A 237 -3.67 23.41 -18.21
CA MET A 237 -4.20 22.78 -17.00
C MET A 237 -3.90 23.59 -15.72
N ARG A 238 -2.80 24.35 -15.70
CA ARG A 238 -2.45 25.23 -14.58
C ARG A 238 -3.29 26.52 -14.57
N LEU A 239 -3.69 27.00 -15.73
CA LEU A 239 -4.50 28.21 -15.90
C LEU A 239 -6.00 27.93 -15.78
N ASP A 240 -6.41 26.68 -15.97
CA ASP A 240 -7.78 26.23 -15.72
C ASP A 240 -8.07 26.22 -14.20
N PRO A 241 -8.99 27.06 -13.70
CA PRO A 241 -9.26 27.15 -12.28
C PRO A 241 -9.91 25.89 -11.70
N VAL A 242 -10.66 25.11 -12.50
CA VAL A 242 -11.28 23.87 -12.05
C VAL A 242 -10.21 22.80 -11.83
N VAL A 243 -9.35 22.60 -12.84
CA VAL A 243 -8.27 21.60 -12.77
C VAL A 243 -7.22 21.98 -11.72
N ALA A 244 -6.75 23.23 -11.73
CA ALA A 244 -5.66 23.67 -10.86
C ALA A 244 -6.02 23.68 -9.36
N THR A 245 -7.31 23.77 -9.02
CA THR A 245 -7.79 23.78 -7.62
C THR A 245 -8.49 22.49 -7.20
N ALA A 246 -8.57 21.50 -8.09
CA ALA A 246 -9.24 20.23 -7.82
C ALA A 246 -8.61 19.45 -6.66
N VAL A 247 -7.31 19.64 -6.39
CA VAL A 247 -6.59 18.99 -5.30
C VAL A 247 -6.00 20.01 -4.34
N GLY A 248 -6.31 19.86 -3.06
CA GLY A 248 -5.87 20.72 -1.97
C GLY A 248 -4.96 20.02 -0.95
N PRO A 249 -4.43 20.77 0.02
CA PRO A 249 -3.54 20.24 1.06
C PRO A 249 -4.18 19.20 1.99
N GLU A 250 -5.50 19.26 2.17
CA GLU A 250 -6.28 18.36 3.04
C GLU A 250 -6.65 17.04 2.36
N ASP A 251 -6.41 16.91 1.05
CA ASP A 251 -6.68 15.67 0.34
C ASP A 251 -5.64 14.60 0.71
N GLY A 252 -6.15 13.40 1.00
CA GLY A 252 -5.37 12.23 1.41
C GLY A 252 -4.40 11.73 0.33
N ASN A 253 -3.79 10.56 0.58
CA ASN A 253 -2.71 10.07 -0.30
C ASN A 253 -3.18 9.67 -1.70
N ASN A 254 -4.44 9.22 -1.86
CA ASN A 254 -5.00 8.79 -3.14
C ASN A 254 -5.58 9.97 -3.95
N ARG A 255 -4.77 11.00 -4.17
CA ARG A 255 -5.19 12.29 -4.76
C ARG A 255 -5.81 12.19 -6.14
N ILE A 256 -5.37 11.20 -6.94
CA ILE A 256 -5.91 10.99 -8.28
C ILE A 256 -7.38 10.55 -8.19
N ALA A 257 -7.64 9.38 -7.60
CA ALA A 257 -8.99 8.81 -7.59
C ALA A 257 -9.93 9.48 -6.58
N ASP A 258 -9.44 9.91 -5.41
CA ASP A 258 -10.29 10.44 -4.33
C ASP A 258 -10.51 11.95 -4.37
N ALA A 259 -9.75 12.70 -5.16
CA ALA A 259 -9.91 14.14 -5.30
C ALA A 259 -10.02 14.56 -6.76
N LEU A 260 -8.94 14.42 -7.54
CA LEU A 260 -8.83 14.97 -8.90
C LEU A 260 -9.94 14.45 -9.83
N LEU A 261 -10.05 13.13 -9.98
CA LEU A 261 -11.02 12.54 -10.92
C LEU A 261 -12.47 12.81 -10.47
N LYS A 262 -12.75 12.75 -9.17
CA LYS A 262 -14.09 13.05 -8.63
C LYS A 262 -14.53 14.51 -8.87
N ARG A 263 -13.59 15.46 -8.89
CA ARG A 263 -13.90 16.90 -8.95
C ARG A 263 -13.73 17.51 -10.34
N ALA A 264 -12.84 16.98 -11.18
CA ALA A 264 -12.42 17.62 -12.43
C ALA A 264 -12.28 16.68 -13.64
N LEU A 265 -12.76 15.42 -13.58
CA LEU A 265 -12.61 14.48 -14.70
C LEU A 265 -13.15 15.02 -16.03
N THR A 266 -14.35 15.61 -16.03
CA THR A 266 -14.97 16.15 -17.25
C THR A 266 -14.15 17.28 -17.86
N ASP A 267 -13.60 18.17 -17.02
CA ASP A 267 -12.79 19.31 -17.44
C ASP A 267 -11.36 18.88 -17.85
N LEU A 268 -10.86 17.77 -17.30
CA LEU A 268 -9.55 17.20 -17.67
C LEU A 268 -9.53 16.60 -19.08
N ILE A 269 -10.60 15.90 -19.49
CA ILE A 269 -10.62 15.15 -20.75
C ILE A 269 -10.25 16.02 -21.98
N PRO A 270 -10.79 17.25 -22.15
CA PRO A 270 -10.38 18.16 -23.22
C PRO A 270 -8.87 18.46 -23.21
N HIS A 271 -8.27 18.74 -22.04
CA HIS A 271 -6.83 18.99 -21.93
C HIS A 271 -6.00 17.76 -22.35
N LEU A 272 -6.39 16.57 -21.86
CA LEU A 272 -5.73 15.31 -22.20
C LEU A 272 -5.81 14.97 -23.69
N SER A 273 -6.89 15.39 -24.37
CA SER A 273 -7.11 15.15 -25.79
C SER A 273 -6.13 15.89 -26.72
N HIS A 274 -5.42 16.91 -26.20
CA HIS A 274 -4.39 17.63 -26.95
C HIS A 274 -3.08 16.85 -27.07
N PHE A 275 -2.81 15.87 -26.20
CA PHE A 275 -1.64 15.02 -26.37
C PHE A 275 -1.97 13.84 -27.29
N GLN A 276 -1.56 13.99 -28.55
CA GLN A 276 -1.77 13.01 -29.62
C GLN A 276 -0.44 12.72 -30.33
N VAL A 277 -0.33 11.48 -30.83
CA VAL A 277 0.82 10.96 -31.56
C VAL A 277 0.34 10.55 -32.96
N GLU A 278 0.94 11.14 -33.99
CA GLU A 278 0.73 10.73 -35.37
C GLU A 278 1.28 9.33 -35.59
N ARG A 279 0.62 8.57 -36.47
CA ARG A 279 0.96 7.17 -36.75
C ARG A 279 2.16 7.07 -37.71
N THR A 280 3.27 7.70 -37.34
CA THR A 280 4.54 7.71 -38.08
C THR A 280 5.69 7.42 -37.12
N GLU A 281 6.75 6.78 -37.61
CA GLU A 281 7.95 6.52 -36.78
C GLU A 281 8.65 7.82 -36.37
N GLU A 282 8.57 8.85 -37.21
CA GLU A 282 9.12 10.19 -36.94
C GLU A 282 8.40 10.84 -35.75
N ASP A 283 7.07 10.88 -35.75
CA ASP A 283 6.34 11.50 -34.65
C ASP A 283 6.37 10.65 -33.38
N LEU A 284 6.41 9.31 -33.48
CA LEU A 284 6.68 8.43 -32.34
C LEU A 284 8.01 8.78 -31.66
N ALA A 285 9.08 8.93 -32.45
CA ALA A 285 10.39 9.30 -31.93
C ALA A 285 10.38 10.71 -31.32
N ARG A 286 9.78 11.69 -32.01
CA ARG A 286 9.64 13.07 -31.52
C ARG A 286 8.85 13.15 -30.23
N LYS A 287 7.64 12.57 -30.18
CA LYS A 287 6.75 12.59 -29.01
C LYS A 287 7.33 11.82 -27.83
N THR A 288 8.12 10.77 -28.08
CA THR A 288 8.89 10.08 -27.04
C THR A 288 9.94 11.00 -26.43
N ALA A 289 10.68 11.73 -27.27
CA ALA A 289 11.65 12.72 -26.81
C ALA A 289 10.96 13.88 -26.07
N GLU A 290 9.81 14.35 -26.56
CA GLU A 290 9.02 15.41 -25.93
C GLU A 290 8.50 15.00 -24.54
N MET A 291 8.02 13.76 -24.38
CA MET A 291 7.57 13.23 -23.09
C MET A 291 8.74 13.09 -22.09
N LEU A 292 9.91 12.62 -22.53
CA LEU A 292 11.13 12.55 -21.69
C LEU A 292 11.61 13.94 -21.25
N GLN A 293 11.61 14.88 -22.19
CA GLN A 293 11.95 16.28 -21.98
C GLN A 293 11.00 16.94 -20.98
N ALA A 294 9.69 16.79 -21.16
CA ALA A 294 8.69 17.34 -20.27
C ALA A 294 8.75 16.71 -18.88
N SER A 295 8.89 15.39 -18.77
CA SER A 295 9.04 14.70 -17.47
C SER A 295 10.26 15.20 -16.71
N THR A 296 11.39 15.40 -17.40
CA THR A 296 12.61 15.96 -16.82
C THR A 296 12.41 17.40 -16.37
N TYR A 297 11.83 18.23 -17.26
CA TYR A 297 11.60 19.65 -17.00
C TYR A 297 10.65 19.84 -15.81
N ILE A 298 9.54 19.12 -15.74
CA ILE A 298 8.59 19.19 -14.63
C ILE A 298 9.25 18.76 -13.32
N CYS A 299 9.97 17.64 -13.30
CA CYS A 299 10.67 17.17 -12.08
C CYS A 299 11.70 18.19 -11.56
N GLY A 300 12.45 18.83 -12.46
CA GLY A 300 13.47 19.83 -12.09
C GLY A 300 12.90 21.22 -11.78
N ALA A 301 11.83 21.64 -12.45
CA ALA A 301 11.32 23.01 -12.40
C ALA A 301 10.16 23.21 -11.40
N ALA A 302 9.47 22.15 -10.98
CA ALA A 302 8.38 22.20 -10.00
C ALA A 302 8.89 22.44 -8.56
N GLN A 303 9.63 23.53 -8.37
CA GLN A 303 10.33 23.87 -7.13
C GLN A 303 9.70 25.09 -6.48
N HIS A 304 9.35 25.00 -5.21
CA HIS A 304 8.81 26.16 -4.49
C HIS A 304 9.94 27.18 -4.24
N PRO A 305 9.85 28.45 -4.70
CA PRO A 305 10.97 29.39 -4.69
C PRO A 305 11.56 29.73 -3.31
N ARG A 306 10.78 29.55 -2.24
CA ARG A 306 11.22 29.78 -0.86
C ARG A 306 11.77 28.53 -0.16
N LYS A 307 11.99 27.44 -0.90
CA LYS A 307 12.50 26.16 -0.37
C LYS A 307 13.77 25.76 -1.09
N VAL A 308 14.55 24.87 -0.49
CA VAL A 308 15.64 24.21 -1.18
C VAL A 308 15.09 23.29 -2.27
N GLU A 309 15.85 23.12 -3.35
CA GLU A 309 15.50 22.25 -4.47
C GLU A 309 15.41 20.80 -4.00
N ALA A 310 14.26 20.16 -4.20
CA ALA A 310 14.03 18.75 -3.89
C ALA A 310 13.07 18.16 -4.91
N LEU A 311 13.41 17.00 -5.47
CA LEU A 311 12.52 16.31 -6.39
C LEU A 311 11.34 15.70 -5.64
N ASP A 312 10.17 15.73 -6.27
CA ASP A 312 8.92 15.20 -5.70
C ASP A 312 8.81 13.70 -5.93
N PHE A 313 8.39 12.97 -4.88
CA PHE A 313 8.31 11.50 -4.91
C PHE A 313 7.30 10.96 -5.92
N VAL A 314 6.17 11.66 -6.10
CA VAL A 314 5.12 11.20 -7.01
C VAL A 314 5.52 11.58 -8.44
N MET A 315 5.99 12.82 -8.63
CA MET A 315 6.36 13.33 -9.96
C MET A 315 7.49 12.53 -10.63
N LEU A 316 8.47 12.04 -9.86
CA LEU A 316 9.57 11.24 -10.41
C LEU A 316 9.10 9.94 -11.07
N HIS A 317 7.89 9.45 -10.79
CA HIS A 317 7.37 8.23 -11.42
C HIS A 317 7.12 8.43 -12.92
N SER A 318 6.69 9.62 -13.32
CA SER A 318 6.56 9.99 -14.74
C SER A 318 7.91 9.88 -15.46
N LEU A 319 8.98 10.39 -14.85
CA LEU A 319 10.34 10.33 -15.39
C LEU A 319 10.93 8.90 -15.38
N THR A 320 10.79 8.18 -14.28
CA THR A 320 11.35 6.82 -14.14
C THR A 320 10.64 5.79 -15.00
N ALA A 321 9.36 6.00 -15.35
CA ALA A 321 8.67 5.20 -16.36
C ALA A 321 9.00 5.63 -17.81
N ALA A 322 9.36 6.91 -18.03
CA ALA A 322 9.65 7.43 -19.37
C ALA A 322 10.87 6.77 -20.04
N VAL A 323 11.85 6.31 -19.24
CA VAL A 323 13.09 5.66 -19.73
C VAL A 323 12.82 4.45 -20.63
N PHE A 324 11.67 3.79 -20.49
CA PHE A 324 11.34 2.57 -21.24
C PHE A 324 10.69 2.83 -22.59
N PHE A 325 10.18 4.04 -22.85
CA PHE A 325 9.50 4.33 -24.11
C PHE A 325 10.39 4.16 -25.34
N PRO A 326 11.66 4.57 -25.34
CA PRO A 326 12.59 4.25 -26.42
C PRO A 326 12.65 2.75 -26.76
N THR A 327 12.54 1.87 -25.77
CA THR A 327 12.47 0.41 -25.99
C THR A 327 11.10 -0.02 -26.52
N ILE A 328 10.01 0.48 -25.92
CA ILE A 328 8.63 0.10 -26.26
C ILE A 328 8.30 0.51 -27.70
N ILE A 329 8.62 1.73 -28.11
CA ILE A 329 8.31 2.20 -29.47
C ILE A 329 9.14 1.51 -30.55
N ARG A 330 10.26 0.87 -30.20
CA ARG A 330 11.09 0.08 -31.12
C ARG A 330 10.64 -1.37 -31.25
N GLN A 331 9.59 -1.78 -30.55
CA GLN A 331 9.01 -3.11 -30.70
C GLN A 331 8.16 -3.18 -31.99
N GLU A 332 8.79 -3.36 -33.14
CA GLU A 332 8.12 -3.38 -34.47
C GLU A 332 7.04 -4.46 -34.61
N TRP A 333 7.05 -5.49 -33.75
CA TRP A 333 6.00 -6.50 -33.71
C TRP A 333 4.68 -6.00 -33.09
N ILE A 334 4.71 -4.83 -32.43
CA ILE A 334 3.56 -4.05 -31.95
C ILE A 334 3.19 -3.07 -33.07
N SER A 335 1.91 -3.03 -33.44
CA SER A 335 1.45 -2.15 -34.52
C SER A 335 1.72 -0.67 -34.20
N ILE A 336 1.87 0.16 -35.23
CA ILE A 336 2.16 1.59 -35.04
C ILE A 336 1.01 2.29 -34.30
N GLU A 337 -0.24 1.86 -34.51
CA GLU A 337 -1.41 2.35 -33.79
C GLU A 337 -1.32 2.05 -32.30
N THR A 338 -0.89 0.84 -31.94
CA THR A 338 -0.76 0.42 -30.54
C THR A 338 0.42 1.13 -29.87
N ARG A 339 1.55 1.28 -30.58
CA ARG A 339 2.71 2.04 -30.07
C ARG A 339 2.36 3.52 -29.84
N ALA A 340 1.62 4.14 -30.77
CA ALA A 340 1.12 5.51 -30.62
C ALA A 340 0.17 5.62 -29.42
N ARG A 341 -0.81 4.72 -29.29
CA ARG A 341 -1.76 4.69 -28.16
C ARG A 341 -1.05 4.54 -26.82
N LEU A 342 -0.05 3.67 -26.71
CA LEU A 342 0.75 3.51 -25.49
C LEU A 342 1.48 4.80 -25.10
N LEU A 343 2.04 5.50 -26.08
CA LEU A 343 2.73 6.78 -25.85
C LEU A 343 1.74 7.89 -25.47
N GLU A 344 0.58 7.96 -26.15
CA GLU A 344 -0.51 8.87 -25.78
C GLU A 344 -0.99 8.63 -24.35
N TRP A 345 -1.26 7.38 -23.99
CA TRP A 345 -1.72 7.00 -22.65
C TRP A 345 -0.67 7.31 -21.58
N LYS A 346 0.61 7.14 -21.89
CA LYS A 346 1.68 7.56 -20.99
C LYS A 346 1.70 9.06 -20.77
N GLY A 347 1.67 9.84 -21.84
CA GLY A 347 1.68 11.30 -21.72
C GLY A 347 0.46 11.82 -20.96
N ARG A 348 -0.73 11.27 -21.23
CA ARG A 348 -1.96 11.59 -20.48
C ARG A 348 -1.87 11.21 -19.00
N SER A 349 -1.24 10.08 -18.68
CA SER A 349 -1.02 9.66 -17.29
C SER A 349 -0.05 10.60 -16.55
N ASP A 350 0.96 11.13 -17.25
CA ASP A 350 1.88 12.13 -16.69
C ASP A 350 1.17 13.47 -16.43
N LEU A 351 0.28 13.90 -17.34
CA LEU A 351 -0.57 15.08 -17.15
C LEU A 351 -1.51 14.92 -15.94
N ILE A 352 -2.14 13.75 -15.78
CA ILE A 352 -2.94 13.42 -14.60
C ILE A 352 -2.10 13.47 -13.32
N THR A 353 -0.89 12.94 -13.35
CA THR A 353 0.03 12.97 -12.19
C THR A 353 0.39 14.40 -11.81
N TYR A 354 0.67 15.25 -12.80
CA TYR A 354 0.92 16.69 -12.59
C TYR A 354 -0.29 17.41 -11.98
N ALA A 355 -1.49 17.19 -12.50
CA ALA A 355 -2.71 17.78 -11.94
C ALA A 355 -3.01 17.29 -10.53
N ALA A 356 -2.74 16.01 -10.23
CA ALA A 356 -2.97 15.44 -8.90
C ALA A 356 -2.04 16.03 -7.82
N LEU A 357 -0.98 16.73 -8.24
CA LEU A 357 -0.09 17.48 -7.38
C LEU A 357 -0.44 18.98 -7.29
N GLY A 358 -1.62 19.36 -7.80
CA GLY A 358 -2.16 20.72 -7.71
C GLY A 358 -1.56 21.69 -8.73
N CYS A 359 -1.19 21.19 -9.91
CA CYS A 359 -0.64 21.97 -11.02
C CYS A 359 0.47 22.96 -10.57
N PRO A 360 1.58 22.48 -9.98
CA PRO A 360 2.61 23.37 -9.44
C PRO A 360 3.23 24.23 -10.54
N LYS A 361 3.35 25.54 -10.29
CA LYS A 361 4.05 26.45 -11.20
C LYS A 361 5.50 25.98 -11.41
N LEU A 362 5.92 25.95 -12.68
CA LEU A 362 7.27 25.56 -13.09
C LEU A 362 8.19 26.79 -13.13
N TYR A 363 9.37 26.66 -12.56
CA TYR A 363 10.37 27.73 -12.46
C TYR A 363 11.66 27.32 -13.19
N PRO A 364 11.82 27.66 -14.50
CA PRO A 364 12.99 27.27 -15.28
C PRO A 364 14.34 27.71 -14.67
N ASP A 365 14.37 28.89 -14.03
CA ASP A 365 15.59 29.39 -13.34
C ASP A 365 16.09 28.45 -12.23
N ARG A 366 15.23 27.57 -11.70
CA ARG A 366 15.60 26.57 -10.68
C ARG A 366 16.43 25.43 -11.26
N ILE A 367 16.41 25.25 -12.57
CA ILE A 367 17.32 24.34 -13.29
C ILE A 367 18.53 25.14 -13.76
N THR A 368 18.32 26.17 -14.58
CA THR A 368 19.41 26.85 -15.31
C THR A 368 20.39 27.61 -14.40
N ARG A 369 19.95 28.02 -13.20
CA ARG A 369 20.81 28.68 -12.20
C ARG A 369 21.20 27.78 -11.05
N TYR A 370 20.82 26.51 -11.08
CA TYR A 370 21.21 25.56 -10.04
C TYR A 370 22.74 25.48 -9.96
N ARG A 371 23.25 25.31 -8.74
CA ARG A 371 24.69 25.18 -8.47
C ARG A 371 24.91 23.84 -7.79
N PRO A 372 25.27 22.79 -8.56
CA PRO A 372 25.61 21.49 -7.98
C PRO A 372 26.67 21.61 -6.89
N LYS A 373 26.54 20.80 -5.83
CA LYS A 373 27.60 20.69 -4.81
C LYS A 373 28.92 20.19 -5.41
N GLN A 374 28.83 19.35 -6.44
CA GLN A 374 29.97 18.75 -7.14
C GLN A 374 30.01 19.18 -8.62
N ALA A 375 29.91 20.49 -8.90
CA ALA A 375 29.77 21.02 -10.27
C ALA A 375 30.94 20.71 -11.23
N ALA A 376 32.10 20.29 -10.72
CA ALA A 376 33.26 19.93 -11.54
C ALA A 376 33.20 18.49 -12.08
N THR A 377 32.21 17.68 -11.66
CA THR A 377 32.12 16.26 -12.01
C THR A 377 31.05 16.00 -13.07
N GLY A 378 31.30 14.97 -13.90
CA GLY A 378 30.42 14.57 -15.00
C GLY A 378 29.49 13.40 -14.64
N TRP A 379 28.90 12.77 -15.67
CA TRP A 379 28.01 11.62 -15.52
C TRP A 379 28.61 10.45 -14.73
N SER A 380 29.90 10.15 -14.91
CA SER A 380 30.56 9.04 -14.20
C SER A 380 30.49 9.19 -12.68
N ASP A 381 30.62 10.41 -12.16
CA ASP A 381 30.52 10.70 -10.73
C ASP A 381 29.07 10.59 -10.23
N VAL A 382 28.12 11.19 -10.96
CA VAL A 382 26.68 11.11 -10.60
C VAL A 382 26.20 9.65 -10.60
N VAL A 383 26.63 8.85 -11.58
CA VAL A 383 26.35 7.42 -11.65
C VAL A 383 26.97 6.68 -10.48
N GLN A 384 28.24 6.95 -10.15
CA GLN A 384 28.88 6.31 -8.99
C GLN A 384 28.16 6.65 -7.69
N ARG A 385 27.78 7.92 -7.48
CA ARG A 385 27.00 8.35 -6.31
C ARG A 385 25.67 7.61 -6.23
N ALA A 386 24.95 7.49 -7.35
CA ALA A 386 23.68 6.78 -7.41
C ALA A 386 23.81 5.27 -7.15
N ARG A 387 24.93 4.65 -7.56
CA ARG A 387 25.19 3.21 -7.33
C ARG A 387 25.38 2.85 -5.86
N VAL A 388 26.05 3.73 -5.11
CA VAL A 388 26.40 3.47 -3.71
C VAL A 388 25.43 4.08 -2.70
N TYR A 389 24.52 4.94 -3.16
CA TYR A 389 23.50 5.54 -2.31
C TYR A 389 22.47 4.48 -1.89
N GLN A 390 22.30 4.29 -0.58
CA GLN A 390 21.41 3.27 -0.04
C GLN A 390 19.95 3.76 0.01
N ASP A 391 19.15 3.46 -1.02
CA ASP A 391 17.69 3.65 -1.06
C ASP A 391 16.95 2.38 -1.56
N ASP A 392 15.69 2.52 -1.96
CA ASP A 392 14.87 1.49 -2.61
C ASP A 392 14.96 1.49 -4.14
N GLY A 393 15.86 2.29 -4.72
CA GLY A 393 16.12 2.34 -6.15
C GLY A 393 15.49 3.52 -6.88
N HIS A 394 14.86 4.48 -6.20
CA HIS A 394 14.34 5.68 -6.87
C HIS A 394 15.48 6.57 -7.41
N ALA A 395 16.55 6.78 -6.64
CA ALA A 395 17.65 7.65 -7.06
C ALA A 395 18.32 7.13 -8.33
N CYS A 396 18.71 5.85 -8.36
CA CYS A 396 19.35 5.26 -9.53
C CYS A 396 18.43 5.25 -10.76
N LYS A 397 17.11 5.01 -10.57
CA LYS A 397 16.12 5.08 -11.67
C LYS A 397 16.05 6.49 -12.26
N VAL A 398 16.04 7.53 -11.42
CA VAL A 398 16.04 8.93 -11.88
C VAL A 398 17.32 9.24 -12.68
N ILE A 399 18.49 8.86 -12.17
CA ILE A 399 19.76 9.10 -12.88
C ILE A 399 19.78 8.39 -14.23
N ARG A 400 19.37 7.12 -14.29
CA ARG A 400 19.27 6.36 -15.54
C ARG A 400 18.27 7.01 -16.53
N ALA A 401 17.12 7.46 -16.04
CA ALA A 401 16.13 8.14 -16.87
C ALA A 401 16.65 9.47 -17.44
N LEU A 402 17.42 10.24 -16.67
CA LEU A 402 18.02 11.49 -17.12
C LEU A 402 19.11 11.26 -18.18
N MET A 403 19.92 10.21 -18.05
CA MET A 403 20.88 9.80 -19.09
C MET A 403 20.16 9.47 -20.40
N CYS A 404 19.04 8.72 -20.31
CA CYS A 404 18.20 8.40 -21.46
C CYS A 404 17.62 9.66 -22.09
N ALA A 405 17.04 10.55 -21.27
CA ALA A 405 16.44 11.79 -21.73
C ALA A 405 17.46 12.70 -22.44
N GLU A 406 18.68 12.86 -21.89
CA GLU A 406 19.74 13.63 -22.55
C GLU A 406 20.00 13.09 -23.97
N SER A 407 20.21 11.78 -24.11
CA SER A 407 20.54 11.16 -25.39
C SER A 407 19.39 11.22 -26.39
N VAL A 408 18.16 10.98 -25.94
CA VAL A 408 16.97 10.90 -26.82
C VAL A 408 16.48 12.29 -27.22
N CYS A 409 16.63 13.28 -26.35
CA CYS A 409 16.21 14.66 -26.62
C CYS A 409 17.25 15.46 -27.41
N GLN A 410 18.53 15.08 -27.39
CA GLN A 410 19.61 15.84 -28.05
C GLN A 410 19.31 16.22 -29.52
N PRO A 411 18.72 15.36 -30.37
CA PRO A 411 18.42 15.73 -31.76
C PRO A 411 17.40 16.86 -31.93
N PHE A 412 16.58 17.14 -30.91
CA PHE A 412 15.49 18.11 -30.92
C PHE A 412 15.80 19.37 -30.09
N GLU A 413 17.04 19.54 -29.63
CA GLU A 413 17.43 20.68 -28.81
C GLU A 413 17.16 22.00 -29.56
N GLY A 414 16.44 22.92 -28.91
CA GLY A 414 16.09 24.23 -29.46
C GLY A 414 14.78 24.27 -30.25
N GLU A 415 14.11 23.13 -30.44
CA GLU A 415 12.78 23.07 -31.04
C GLU A 415 11.66 23.42 -30.03
N GLU A 416 10.47 23.73 -30.54
CA GLU A 416 9.29 23.94 -29.70
C GLU A 416 8.96 22.68 -28.88
N GLY A 417 8.75 22.84 -27.57
CA GLY A 417 8.55 21.74 -26.62
C GLY A 417 9.84 21.22 -25.98
N PHE A 418 11.02 21.70 -26.40
CA PHE A 418 12.33 21.24 -25.92
C PHE A 418 13.15 22.34 -25.19
N PRO A 419 12.74 22.73 -23.96
CA PRO A 419 13.38 23.85 -23.25
C PRO A 419 14.74 23.53 -22.63
N LEU A 420 15.04 22.27 -22.32
CA LEU A 420 16.32 21.87 -21.72
C LEU A 420 17.37 21.63 -22.79
N LYS A 421 18.56 22.15 -22.53
CA LYS A 421 19.77 21.85 -23.29
C LYS A 421 20.44 20.61 -22.73
N LYS A 422 21.36 20.02 -23.51
CA LYS A 422 22.16 18.86 -23.10
C LYS A 422 22.76 18.99 -21.68
N ALA A 423 23.36 20.13 -21.35
CA ALA A 423 23.98 20.35 -20.04
C ALA A 423 22.99 20.45 -18.87
N ASP A 424 21.72 20.77 -19.14
CA ASP A 424 20.70 20.89 -18.10
C ASP A 424 20.31 19.51 -17.54
N PHE A 425 20.38 18.44 -18.33
CA PHE A 425 20.10 17.07 -17.85
C PHE A 425 21.07 16.64 -16.74
N LEU A 426 22.37 16.84 -16.96
CA LEU A 426 23.40 16.60 -15.94
C LEU A 426 23.20 17.52 -14.71
N THR A 427 22.74 18.75 -14.93
CA THR A 427 22.42 19.68 -13.84
C THR A 427 21.26 19.17 -12.97
N VAL A 428 20.19 18.66 -13.59
CA VAL A 428 19.07 18.02 -12.88
C VAL A 428 19.51 16.72 -12.20
N ALA A 429 20.44 15.97 -12.80
CA ALA A 429 20.98 14.76 -12.21
C ALA A 429 21.78 15.05 -10.92
N HIS A 430 22.59 16.11 -10.94
CA HIS A 430 23.22 16.65 -9.74
C HIS A 430 22.20 17.13 -8.70
N MET A 431 21.16 17.85 -9.12
CA MET A 431 20.07 18.28 -8.22
C MET A 431 19.38 17.08 -7.55
N ALA A 432 19.12 16.00 -8.29
CA ALA A 432 18.54 14.78 -7.75
C ALA A 432 19.42 14.14 -6.68
N MET A 433 20.73 13.97 -6.96
CA MET A 433 21.66 13.41 -5.98
C MET A 433 21.86 14.33 -4.78
N ASP A 434 22.04 15.63 -4.99
CA ASP A 434 22.15 16.60 -3.92
C ASP A 434 20.88 16.62 -3.05
N SER A 435 19.71 16.39 -3.65
CA SER A 435 18.43 16.31 -2.95
C SER A 435 18.40 15.16 -1.95
N VAL A 436 18.73 13.95 -2.40
CA VAL A 436 18.66 12.73 -1.58
C VAL A 436 19.84 12.59 -0.61
N GLU A 437 21.03 13.04 -0.99
CA GLU A 437 22.23 12.98 -0.14
C GLU A 437 22.18 13.95 1.04
N ARG A 438 21.35 15.01 0.99
CA ARG A 438 21.12 15.85 2.17
C ARG A 438 20.62 15.05 3.36
N MET A 439 19.97 13.92 3.15
CA MET A 439 19.49 13.05 4.22
C MET A 439 20.63 12.26 4.90
N LEU A 440 21.85 12.33 4.38
CA LEU A 440 23.05 11.82 5.05
C LEU A 440 23.63 12.83 6.06
N ASP A 441 23.21 14.10 6.01
CA ASP A 441 23.62 15.12 6.99
C ASP A 441 22.81 14.94 8.30
N PRO A 442 23.46 14.60 9.43
CA PRO A 442 22.77 14.40 10.71
C PRO A 442 21.98 15.63 11.18
N ASN A 443 22.39 16.85 10.81
CA ASN A 443 21.67 18.07 11.18
C ASN A 443 20.36 18.22 10.40
N TRP A 444 20.32 17.76 9.15
CA TRP A 444 19.12 17.73 8.32
C TRP A 444 18.14 16.65 8.80
N VAL A 445 18.66 15.49 9.22
CA VAL A 445 17.86 14.39 9.78
C VAL A 445 17.11 14.82 11.05
N ARG A 446 17.78 15.52 11.98
CA ARG A 446 17.13 16.02 13.21
C ARG A 446 16.00 17.02 12.94
N GLN A 447 16.11 17.80 11.88
CA GLN A 447 15.06 18.75 11.48
C GLN A 447 13.87 18.06 10.80
N THR A 448 14.12 16.95 10.10
CA THR A 448 13.10 16.15 9.42
C THR A 448 12.46 15.07 10.30
N GLU A 449 13.04 14.71 11.44
CA GLU A 449 12.45 13.76 12.41
C GLU A 449 11.09 14.21 12.96
N LYS A 450 10.89 15.53 13.15
CA LYS A 450 9.56 16.09 13.46
C LYS A 450 8.53 15.89 12.34
N VAL A 451 8.99 15.84 11.07
CA VAL A 451 8.15 15.58 9.89
C VAL A 451 7.97 14.07 9.67
N LYS A 452 8.96 13.24 10.06
CA LYS A 452 8.89 11.77 10.08
C LYS A 452 7.79 11.28 11.03
N GLN A 453 7.72 11.83 12.25
CA GLN A 453 6.66 11.50 13.21
C GLN A 453 5.28 11.82 12.61
N MET A 454 5.08 13.03 12.10
CA MET A 454 3.83 13.46 11.48
C MET A 454 3.41 12.70 10.20
N SER A 455 4.36 12.18 9.40
CA SER A 455 4.06 11.48 8.14
C SER A 455 3.97 9.95 8.27
N ALA A 456 4.51 9.37 9.35
CA ALA A 456 4.49 7.92 9.60
C ALA A 456 3.22 7.49 10.37
N GLU A 457 2.76 8.32 11.31
CA GLU A 457 1.60 8.07 12.19
C GLU A 457 0.26 7.95 11.44
N GLY A 458 0.18 8.39 10.18
CA GLY A 458 -1.04 8.34 9.36
C GLY A 458 -1.00 7.43 8.13
N ARG A 459 0.09 6.67 7.89
CA ARG A 459 0.29 5.98 6.59
C ARG A 459 0.40 4.46 6.62
N GLY A 460 0.50 3.81 7.78
CA GLY A 460 0.67 2.35 7.86
C GLY A 460 1.90 1.82 7.10
N GLN A 461 2.90 2.68 6.87
CA GLN A 461 4.08 2.41 6.07
C GLN A 461 5.25 1.93 6.93
N HIS A 462 6.05 0.99 6.40
CA HIS A 462 7.30 0.61 7.04
C HIS A 462 8.24 1.81 7.19
N SER A 463 8.89 1.97 8.35
CA SER A 463 9.69 3.15 8.71
C SER A 463 10.79 3.48 7.70
N GLN A 464 11.37 2.46 7.08
CA GLN A 464 12.39 2.59 6.04
C GLN A 464 11.82 3.21 4.74
N VAL A 465 10.59 2.85 4.37
CA VAL A 465 9.88 3.37 3.18
C VAL A 465 9.45 4.81 3.41
N SER A 466 8.90 5.14 4.59
CA SER A 466 8.61 6.53 4.94
C SER A 466 9.89 7.37 4.99
N ALA A 467 10.99 6.82 5.51
CA ALA A 467 12.28 7.50 5.50
C ALA A 467 12.81 7.72 4.08
N ILE A 468 12.53 6.81 3.14
CA ILE A 468 12.87 6.98 1.73
C ILE A 468 11.99 8.05 1.08
N MET A 469 10.68 7.95 1.23
CA MET A 469 9.72 8.93 0.72
C MET A 469 10.03 10.35 1.21
N LEU A 470 10.55 10.52 2.43
CA LEU A 470 10.94 11.81 2.99
C LEU A 470 12.28 12.36 2.45
N ARG A 471 13.10 11.54 1.78
CA ARG A 471 14.26 12.02 1.00
C ARG A 471 13.79 12.81 -0.22
N TRP A 472 12.59 12.53 -0.65
CA TRP A 472 11.87 13.21 -1.71
C TRP A 472 10.84 14.14 -1.08
N ASN A 473 10.52 15.26 -1.74
CA ASN A 473 9.47 16.14 -1.22
C ASN A 473 8.13 15.42 -1.41
N THR A 474 7.38 15.16 -0.34
CA THR A 474 6.08 14.44 -0.41
C THR A 474 4.88 15.30 -0.02
N THR A 475 5.12 16.48 0.53
CA THR A 475 4.17 17.59 0.68
C THR A 475 5.01 18.83 0.93
N GLY A 476 4.61 19.99 0.40
CA GLY A 476 5.34 21.26 0.51
C GLY A 476 5.52 21.84 1.93
N ARG A 477 6.01 21.07 2.90
CA ARG A 477 6.20 21.40 4.32
C ARG A 477 7.64 21.24 4.82
N LEU A 478 8.65 21.52 4.01
CA LEU A 478 9.98 21.87 4.55
C LEU A 478 10.12 23.39 4.68
N TYR A 479 10.10 23.92 5.90
CA TYR A 479 10.43 25.32 6.23
C TYR A 479 11.89 25.37 6.71
N GLN A 480 12.65 26.38 6.28
CA GLN A 480 13.98 26.69 6.82
C GLN A 480 13.95 27.93 7.75
N PRO A 481 14.97 28.11 8.60
CA PRO A 481 14.88 28.91 9.82
C PRO A 481 15.09 30.41 9.55
N VAL A 482 14.17 31.24 10.06
CA VAL A 482 14.42 32.67 10.24
C VAL A 482 14.99 32.87 11.64
N ARG A 483 16.13 33.56 11.72
CA ARG A 483 16.75 34.00 12.99
C ARG A 483 15.73 34.81 13.79
N LEU A 484 15.36 34.33 14.97
CA LEU A 484 14.55 35.10 15.92
C LEU A 484 15.49 35.92 16.80
N SER A 485 15.50 37.23 16.55
CA SER A 485 15.85 38.23 17.54
C SER A 485 14.80 38.22 18.65
N SER A 486 15.30 38.26 19.88
CA SER A 486 14.60 38.25 21.16
C SER A 486 13.40 39.21 21.23
N ILE A 487 12.19 38.68 21.40
CA ILE A 487 11.10 39.37 22.08
C ILE A 487 10.41 38.36 23.01
N SER A 488 10.43 38.69 24.29
CA SER A 488 9.77 38.02 25.40
C SER A 488 8.28 38.36 25.45
N THR A 489 7.41 37.37 25.70
CA THR A 489 6.15 37.47 26.47
C THR A 489 5.53 36.06 26.67
N PRO A 490 4.64 35.85 27.67
CA PRO A 490 4.73 34.74 28.62
C PRO A 490 3.84 33.53 28.30
N ARG A 491 4.21 32.39 28.90
CA ARG A 491 3.43 31.15 28.93
C ARG A 491 2.27 31.26 29.93
N GLU A 492 1.07 30.94 29.50
CA GLU A 492 0.04 30.35 30.35
C GLU A 492 0.06 28.83 30.08
N ASP A 493 0.44 28.07 31.09
CA ASP A 493 0.39 26.61 31.10
C ASP A 493 -1.06 26.15 31.23
N CYS A 494 -1.62 25.55 30.17
CA CYS A 494 -2.80 24.70 30.26
C CYS A 494 -2.31 23.24 30.18
N THR A 495 -2.07 22.61 31.33
CA THR A 495 -1.78 21.18 31.40
C THR A 495 -3.07 20.39 31.12
N ILE A 496 -3.23 19.90 29.90
CA ILE A 496 -4.26 18.90 29.57
C ILE A 496 -3.90 17.60 30.29
N ALA A 497 -4.79 17.10 31.14
CA ALA A 497 -4.58 15.86 31.88
C ALA A 497 -4.63 14.64 30.93
N MET A 498 -3.52 13.91 30.81
CA MET A 498 -3.43 12.71 29.95
C MET A 498 -4.41 11.60 30.40
N ARG A 499 -5.09 10.96 29.45
CA ARG A 499 -6.10 9.91 29.68
C ARG A 499 -5.50 8.52 29.50
N ARG A 500 -5.63 7.63 30.49
CA ARG A 500 -5.08 6.26 30.44
C ARG A 500 -6.14 5.21 30.16
N TYR A 501 -5.86 4.21 29.33
CA TYR A 501 -6.75 3.09 29.01
C TYR A 501 -6.00 1.76 29.07
N ALA A 502 -6.68 0.67 29.43
CA ALA A 502 -6.14 -0.68 29.29
C ALA A 502 -6.92 -1.48 28.25
N ILE A 503 -6.23 -2.31 27.46
CA ILE A 503 -6.82 -3.20 26.46
C ILE A 503 -6.42 -4.64 26.80
N LEU A 504 -7.38 -5.45 27.21
CA LEU A 504 -7.20 -6.88 27.46
C LEU A 504 -7.57 -7.65 26.19
N GLY A 505 -6.58 -8.30 25.58
CA GLY A 505 -6.74 -8.94 24.27
C GLY A 505 -6.17 -8.12 23.11
N ALA A 506 -5.12 -7.34 23.36
CA ALA A 506 -4.49 -6.44 22.39
C ALA A 506 -4.08 -7.11 21.06
N THR A 507 -3.82 -8.43 21.05
CA THR A 507 -3.46 -9.18 19.84
C THR A 507 -4.65 -9.59 18.97
N GLY A 508 -5.90 -9.47 19.44
CA GLY A 508 -7.10 -9.82 18.68
C GLY A 508 -7.56 -8.68 17.75
N ASN A 509 -8.40 -8.98 16.76
CA ASN A 509 -8.83 -7.98 15.74
C ASN A 509 -9.41 -6.70 16.38
N THR A 510 -10.32 -6.82 17.35
CA THR A 510 -10.88 -5.66 18.05
C THR A 510 -9.85 -4.97 18.95
N GLY A 511 -8.92 -5.71 19.55
CA GLY A 511 -7.83 -5.14 20.35
C GLY A 511 -6.86 -4.31 19.52
N GLN A 512 -6.52 -4.78 18.32
CA GLN A 512 -5.72 -4.04 17.34
C GLN A 512 -6.47 -2.80 16.85
N ALA A 513 -7.77 -2.92 16.55
CA ALA A 513 -8.59 -1.78 16.18
C ALA A 513 -8.68 -0.72 17.30
N LEU A 514 -8.78 -1.14 18.57
CA LEU A 514 -8.74 -0.23 19.72
C LEU A 514 -7.40 0.48 19.88
N LEU A 515 -6.28 -0.23 19.66
CA LEU A 515 -4.95 0.39 19.64
C LEU A 515 -4.89 1.47 18.55
N ASN A 516 -5.37 1.17 17.34
CA ASN A 516 -5.38 2.12 16.23
C ASN A 516 -6.24 3.35 16.53
N VAL A 517 -7.44 3.16 17.09
CA VAL A 517 -8.36 4.29 17.40
C VAL A 517 -7.82 5.14 18.54
N LEU A 518 -7.34 4.53 19.63
CA LEU A 518 -6.85 5.29 20.79
C LEU A 518 -5.58 6.08 20.49
N LEU A 519 -4.73 5.59 19.58
CA LEU A 519 -3.51 6.29 19.14
C LEU A 519 -3.77 7.52 18.26
N GLN A 520 -4.99 7.73 17.77
CA GLN A 520 -5.34 8.94 17.01
C GLN A 520 -5.32 10.22 17.87
N SER A 521 -5.33 10.09 19.21
CA SER A 521 -5.25 11.22 20.13
C SER A 521 -3.92 11.19 20.90
N PRO A 522 -3.12 12.27 20.86
CA PRO A 522 -1.82 12.35 21.54
C PRO A 522 -1.95 12.43 23.08
N ASP A 523 -3.17 12.68 23.59
CA ASP A 523 -3.45 12.82 25.01
C ASP A 523 -3.68 11.46 25.71
N ASN A 524 -3.69 10.37 24.94
CA ASN A 524 -3.96 9.03 25.44
C ASN A 524 -2.68 8.31 25.90
N GLN A 525 -2.80 7.45 26.90
CA GLN A 525 -1.78 6.50 27.33
C GLN A 525 -2.45 5.12 27.40
N ILE A 526 -1.82 4.12 26.79
CA ILE A 526 -2.49 2.85 26.47
C ILE A 526 -1.68 1.72 27.07
N HIS A 527 -2.32 0.93 27.92
CA HIS A 527 -1.75 -0.29 28.47
C HIS A 527 -2.27 -1.48 27.64
N ALA A 528 -1.38 -2.06 26.82
CA ALA A 528 -1.72 -3.17 25.93
C ALA A 528 -1.38 -4.51 26.61
N TYR A 529 -2.40 -5.24 27.07
CA TYR A 529 -2.20 -6.53 27.76
C TYR A 529 -2.31 -7.70 26.78
N CYS A 530 -1.30 -8.56 26.75
CA CYS A 530 -1.25 -9.73 25.87
C CYS A 530 -0.50 -10.91 26.48
N ARG A 531 -0.75 -12.11 25.97
CA ARG A 531 -0.02 -13.34 26.37
C ARG A 531 1.38 -13.45 25.74
N SER A 532 1.63 -12.69 24.67
CA SER A 532 2.86 -12.76 23.89
C SER A 532 3.14 -11.38 23.31
N ALA A 533 4.07 -10.65 23.94
CA ALA A 533 4.52 -9.35 23.45
C ALA A 533 5.19 -9.49 22.09
N SER A 534 5.90 -10.60 21.85
CA SER A 534 6.49 -10.90 20.55
C SER A 534 5.44 -11.09 19.44
N LYS A 535 4.27 -11.67 19.75
CA LYS A 535 3.15 -11.73 18.80
C LYS A 535 2.57 -10.34 18.54
N LEU A 536 2.38 -9.53 19.58
CA LEU A 536 1.90 -8.16 19.42
C LEU A 536 2.87 -7.29 18.61
N ASN A 537 4.17 -7.37 18.92
CA ASN A 537 5.25 -6.67 18.21
C ASN A 537 5.46 -7.20 16.78
N ARG A 538 5.10 -8.46 16.48
CA ARG A 538 5.12 -8.94 15.09
C ARG A 538 3.93 -8.42 14.28
N LEU A 539 2.76 -8.28 14.93
CA LEU A 539 1.55 -7.79 14.28
C LEU A 539 1.60 -6.27 14.08
N HIS A 540 2.11 -5.55 15.08
CA HIS A 540 2.18 -4.09 15.12
C HIS A 540 3.47 -3.61 15.84
N PRO A 541 4.66 -3.80 15.24
CA PRO A 541 5.92 -3.35 15.83
C PRO A 541 5.91 -1.85 16.16
N GLU A 542 5.28 -1.06 15.29
CA GLU A 542 5.09 0.39 15.43
C GLU A 542 4.25 0.78 16.65
N ILE A 543 3.24 -0.02 17.00
CA ILE A 543 2.38 0.25 18.16
C ILE A 543 3.09 -0.13 19.45
N THR A 544 3.81 -1.24 19.47
CA THR A 544 4.53 -1.69 20.68
C THR A 544 5.73 -0.83 21.06
N GLN A 545 6.23 -0.02 20.12
CA GLN A 545 7.35 0.91 20.32
C GLN A 545 6.88 2.36 20.49
N HIS A 546 5.56 2.61 20.52
CA HIS A 546 4.99 3.93 20.64
C HIS A 546 5.11 4.47 22.08
N ASP A 547 5.50 5.73 22.26
CA ASP A 547 5.67 6.35 23.60
C ASP A 547 4.36 6.43 24.42
N GLN A 548 3.22 6.36 23.73
CA GLN A 548 1.89 6.29 24.34
C GLN A 548 1.46 4.86 24.72
N VAL A 549 2.23 3.81 24.38
CA VAL A 549 1.83 2.41 24.58
C VAL A 549 2.80 1.70 25.52
N LYS A 550 2.27 1.16 26.61
CA LYS A 550 2.98 0.24 27.50
C LYS A 550 2.46 -1.18 27.30
N VAL A 551 3.31 -2.07 26.83
CA VAL A 551 2.96 -3.49 26.66
C VAL A 551 3.13 -4.24 27.98
N TRP A 552 2.09 -4.98 28.37
CA TRP A 552 2.09 -5.88 29.52
C TRP A 552 1.97 -7.32 29.01
N GLU A 553 3.01 -8.11 29.24
CA GLU A 553 3.07 -9.52 28.82
C GLU A 553 2.85 -10.44 30.02
N GLY A 554 1.80 -11.25 29.98
CA GLY A 554 1.54 -12.23 31.04
C GLY A 554 0.26 -13.01 30.88
N SER A 555 0.04 -13.94 31.80
CA SER A 555 -1.19 -14.72 31.84
C SER A 555 -2.29 -13.92 32.52
N LEU A 556 -3.55 -14.08 32.11
CA LEU A 556 -4.66 -13.39 32.79
C LEU A 556 -4.82 -13.84 34.26
N GLN A 557 -4.30 -15.01 34.64
CA GLN A 557 -4.31 -15.48 36.02
C GLN A 557 -3.28 -14.80 36.94
N ASP A 558 -2.39 -13.97 36.38
CA ASP A 558 -1.46 -13.16 37.18
C ASP A 558 -2.18 -11.88 37.66
N ALA A 559 -2.84 -11.98 38.81
CA ALA A 559 -3.67 -10.92 39.36
C ALA A 559 -2.87 -9.65 39.66
N SER A 560 -1.64 -9.78 40.15
CA SER A 560 -0.76 -8.64 40.46
C SER A 560 -0.34 -7.89 39.20
N LEU A 561 0.09 -8.59 38.16
CA LEU A 561 0.43 -7.97 36.87
C LEU A 561 -0.79 -7.29 36.23
N LEU A 562 -1.96 -7.93 36.31
CA LEU A 562 -3.20 -7.38 35.77
C LEU A 562 -3.66 -6.14 36.56
N SER A 563 -3.55 -6.17 37.89
CA SER A 563 -3.82 -5.04 38.79
C SER A 563 -2.93 -3.84 38.46
N GLU A 564 -1.63 -4.06 38.26
CA GLU A 564 -0.71 -3.01 37.81
C GLU A 564 -1.05 -2.47 36.41
N CYS A 565 -1.44 -3.35 35.49
CA CYS A 565 -1.83 -2.96 34.13
C CYS A 565 -3.10 -2.08 34.12
N ILE A 566 -4.09 -2.34 34.97
CA ILE A 566 -5.34 -1.57 34.95
C ILE A 566 -5.31 -0.37 35.91
N ARG A 567 -4.27 -0.25 36.75
CA ARG A 567 -4.12 0.84 37.72
C ARG A 567 -4.09 2.22 37.06
N GLY A 568 -4.91 3.12 37.60
CA GLY A 568 -4.96 4.52 37.16
C GLY A 568 -5.46 4.69 35.73
N THR A 569 -6.07 3.66 35.14
CA THR A 569 -6.76 3.77 33.86
C THR A 569 -8.17 4.30 34.08
N ARG A 570 -8.70 4.98 33.07
CA ARG A 570 -10.09 5.45 33.02
C ARG A 570 -11.03 4.31 32.68
N ALA A 571 -10.65 3.49 31.71
CA ALA A 571 -11.42 2.37 31.24
C ALA A 571 -10.54 1.17 30.87
N VAL A 572 -11.09 -0.03 31.08
CA VAL A 572 -10.51 -1.30 30.68
C VAL A 572 -11.39 -1.91 29.58
N PHE A 573 -10.84 -2.05 28.39
CA PHE A 573 -11.48 -2.72 27.27
C PHE A 573 -11.25 -4.23 27.36
N MET A 574 -12.31 -4.99 27.58
CA MET A 574 -12.28 -6.45 27.64
C MET A 574 -12.69 -7.01 26.28
N VAL A 575 -11.70 -7.32 25.45
CA VAL A 575 -11.86 -7.77 24.06
C VAL A 575 -11.18 -9.12 23.79
N VAL A 576 -11.07 -9.93 24.84
CA VAL A 576 -10.54 -11.30 24.74
C VAL A 576 -11.65 -12.20 24.21
N ALA A 577 -11.52 -12.64 22.96
CA ALA A 577 -12.48 -13.53 22.31
C ALA A 577 -11.76 -14.56 21.44
N ILE A 578 -12.46 -15.67 21.17
CA ILE A 578 -12.08 -16.68 20.17
C ILE A 578 -13.04 -16.60 18.99
N PRO A 579 -12.59 -16.90 17.77
CA PRO A 579 -13.43 -16.77 16.57
C PRO A 579 -14.33 -17.98 16.32
N ASP A 580 -14.07 -19.14 16.96
CA ASP A 580 -14.74 -20.41 16.68
C ASP A 580 -15.59 -20.93 17.87
N ASN A 581 -16.39 -21.98 17.61
CA ASN A 581 -17.32 -22.56 18.58
C ASN A 581 -16.67 -23.61 19.50
N MET A 582 -15.57 -23.23 20.14
CA MET A 582 -14.76 -24.12 20.98
C MET A 582 -15.59 -24.81 22.08
N PRO A 583 -15.62 -26.15 22.13
CA PRO A 583 -16.27 -26.87 23.22
C PRO A 583 -15.65 -26.51 24.57
N TYR A 584 -16.48 -26.33 25.59
CA TYR A 584 -16.07 -25.93 26.95
C TYR A 584 -15.37 -24.56 27.02
N CYS A 585 -15.70 -23.63 26.11
CA CYS A 585 -15.18 -22.26 26.15
C CYS A 585 -15.48 -21.58 27.50
N THR A 586 -14.43 -21.02 28.10
CA THR A 586 -14.45 -20.32 29.41
C THR A 586 -13.60 -19.05 29.38
N ILE A 587 -13.21 -18.58 28.20
CA ILE A 587 -12.24 -17.50 28.01
C ILE A 587 -12.79 -16.16 28.53
N ALA A 588 -14.07 -15.85 28.24
CA ALA A 588 -14.71 -14.64 28.72
C ALA A 588 -14.91 -14.68 30.25
N GLN A 589 -15.39 -15.81 30.77
CA GLN A 589 -15.54 -16.02 32.23
C GLN A 589 -14.19 -15.90 32.96
N ASP A 590 -13.13 -16.55 32.47
CA ASP A 590 -11.80 -16.51 33.07
C ASP A 590 -11.22 -15.09 33.06
N CYS A 591 -11.42 -14.35 31.96
CA CYS A 591 -11.03 -12.94 31.86
C CYS A 591 -11.79 -12.09 32.89
N THR A 592 -13.11 -12.22 32.97
CA THR A 592 -13.96 -11.52 33.94
C THR A 592 -13.52 -11.77 35.39
N ASN A 593 -13.33 -13.04 35.76
CA ASN A 593 -12.92 -13.39 37.11
C ASN A 593 -11.55 -12.80 37.46
N SER A 594 -10.62 -12.83 36.51
CA SER A 594 -9.28 -12.26 36.69
C SER A 594 -9.32 -10.74 36.87
N VAL A 595 -10.11 -10.04 36.04
CA VAL A 595 -10.28 -8.58 36.15
C VAL A 595 -10.95 -8.20 37.47
N LEU A 596 -12.02 -8.89 37.89
CA LEU A 596 -12.69 -8.61 39.16
C LEU A 596 -11.74 -8.80 40.35
N ASN A 597 -10.89 -9.82 40.33
CA ASN A 597 -9.87 -10.00 41.36
C ASN A 597 -8.85 -8.86 41.38
N ALA A 598 -8.34 -8.45 40.21
CA ALA A 598 -7.43 -7.31 40.09
C ALA A 598 -8.08 -5.99 40.56
N LEU A 599 -9.36 -5.76 40.27
CA LEU A 599 -10.09 -4.59 40.77
C LEU A 599 -10.30 -4.62 42.29
N ARG A 600 -10.53 -5.80 42.89
CA ARG A 600 -10.61 -5.96 44.35
C ARG A 600 -9.26 -5.66 45.01
N GLU A 601 -8.15 -6.10 44.43
CA GLU A 601 -6.80 -5.76 44.90
C GLU A 601 -6.60 -4.24 44.90
N LEU A 602 -6.91 -3.56 43.78
CA LEU A 602 -6.84 -2.10 43.71
C LEU A 602 -7.72 -1.40 44.76
N GLN A 603 -8.92 -1.94 45.03
CA GLN A 603 -9.81 -1.40 46.06
C GLN A 603 -9.23 -1.58 47.47
N THR A 604 -8.64 -2.75 47.78
CA THR A 604 -8.00 -2.99 49.09
C THR A 604 -6.78 -2.11 49.32
N GLU A 605 -6.09 -1.71 48.25
CA GLU A 605 -4.98 -0.76 48.29
C GLU A 605 -5.42 0.72 48.32
N GLY A 606 -6.73 1.00 48.31
CA GLY A 606 -7.28 2.35 48.38
C GLY A 606 -7.20 3.13 47.06
N CYS A 607 -7.03 2.47 45.91
CA CYS A 607 -7.02 3.14 44.62
C CYS A 607 -8.44 3.55 44.19
N GLN A 608 -8.63 4.85 43.95
CA GLN A 608 -9.87 5.42 43.40
C GLN A 608 -9.52 6.52 42.36
N PRO A 609 -10.31 6.69 41.29
CA PRO A 609 -11.49 5.89 40.93
C PRO A 609 -11.13 4.52 40.35
N ILE A 610 -11.99 3.53 40.56
CA ILE A 610 -11.94 2.23 39.87
C ILE A 610 -12.28 2.44 38.38
N PRO A 611 -11.54 1.82 37.44
CA PRO A 611 -11.79 1.98 36.01
C PRO A 611 -13.15 1.41 35.58
N GLN A 612 -13.76 2.02 34.58
CA GLN A 612 -14.97 1.48 33.94
C GLN A 612 -14.61 0.29 33.04
N LEU A 613 -15.42 -0.77 33.05
CA LEU A 613 -15.26 -1.90 32.16
C LEU A 613 -16.08 -1.69 30.87
N ILE A 614 -15.42 -1.82 29.72
CA ILE A 614 -16.07 -1.81 28.41
C ILE A 614 -15.88 -3.18 27.78
N VAL A 615 -16.94 -3.97 27.73
CA VAL A 615 -16.88 -5.40 27.41
C VAL A 615 -17.42 -5.65 26.02
N LEU A 616 -16.62 -6.29 25.17
CA LEU A 616 -17.12 -6.79 23.88
C LEU A 616 -17.93 -8.07 24.11
N SER A 617 -19.19 -8.02 23.72
CA SER A 617 -20.13 -9.13 23.71
C SER A 617 -20.77 -9.24 22.31
N SER A 618 -21.97 -9.82 22.20
CA SER A 618 -22.65 -10.06 20.91
C SER A 618 -24.11 -9.62 20.95
N ALA A 619 -24.57 -8.98 19.88
CA ALA A 619 -26.00 -8.67 19.69
C ALA A 619 -26.87 -9.93 19.72
N SER A 620 -26.35 -11.10 19.33
CA SER A 620 -27.11 -12.35 19.30
C SER A 620 -27.57 -12.84 20.68
N LEU A 621 -26.96 -12.33 21.77
CA LEU A 621 -27.39 -12.60 23.14
C LEU A 621 -28.58 -11.74 23.60
N GLU A 622 -29.04 -10.81 22.77
CA GLU A 622 -30.06 -9.85 23.11
C GLU A 622 -31.13 -9.80 22.00
N ASP A 623 -32.25 -10.47 22.24
CA ASP A 623 -33.35 -10.59 21.27
C ASP A 623 -33.84 -9.20 20.82
N SER A 624 -33.84 -8.22 21.74
CA SER A 624 -34.26 -6.84 21.43
C SER A 624 -33.34 -6.13 20.43
N LEU A 625 -32.09 -6.55 20.28
CA LEU A 625 -31.14 -5.99 19.31
C LEU A 625 -31.16 -6.70 17.95
N CYS A 626 -31.79 -7.88 17.86
CA CYS A 626 -31.77 -8.76 16.69
C CYS A 626 -33.15 -8.90 16.01
N THR A 627 -34.05 -7.93 16.21
CA THR A 627 -35.44 -7.96 15.69
C THR A 627 -35.55 -8.12 14.18
N ASP A 628 -34.51 -7.71 13.47
CA ASP A 628 -34.37 -7.63 12.02
C ASP A 628 -33.68 -8.88 11.43
N VAL A 629 -33.28 -9.83 12.28
CA VAL A 629 -32.74 -11.14 11.87
C VAL A 629 -33.86 -12.17 11.78
N PRO A 630 -34.05 -12.87 10.66
CA PRO A 630 -35.05 -13.93 10.55
C PRO A 630 -34.87 -15.01 11.64
N PRO A 631 -35.94 -15.48 12.33
CA PRO A 631 -35.84 -16.39 13.47
C PRO A 631 -35.07 -17.70 13.19
N LEU A 632 -35.17 -18.22 11.97
CA LEU A 632 -34.43 -19.40 11.55
C LEU A 632 -32.91 -19.13 11.46
N ILE A 633 -32.52 -17.97 10.91
CA ILE A 633 -31.12 -17.57 10.79
C ILE A 633 -30.54 -17.33 12.19
N HIS A 634 -31.26 -16.61 13.05
CA HIS A 634 -30.84 -16.37 14.44
C HIS A 634 -30.64 -17.68 15.21
N ARG A 635 -31.54 -18.66 15.03
CA ARG A 635 -31.37 -20.01 15.60
C ARG A 635 -30.12 -20.72 15.08
N ILE A 636 -29.82 -20.64 13.79
CA ILE A 636 -28.62 -21.24 13.21
C ILE A 636 -27.35 -20.59 13.80
N LEU A 637 -27.32 -19.25 13.90
CA LEU A 637 -26.20 -18.52 14.50
C LEU A 637 -25.99 -18.91 15.96
N ASN A 638 -27.07 -19.03 16.74
CA ASN A 638 -27.00 -19.43 18.15
C ASN A 638 -26.51 -20.87 18.34
N ILE A 639 -26.82 -21.78 17.42
CA ILE A 639 -26.27 -23.15 17.45
C ILE A 639 -24.79 -23.10 17.05
N ALA A 640 -24.48 -22.40 15.96
CA ALA A 640 -23.14 -22.34 15.40
C ALA A 640 -22.12 -21.67 16.31
N ALA A 641 -22.52 -20.73 17.17
CA ALA A 641 -21.65 -20.06 18.14
C ALA A 641 -22.02 -20.37 19.60
N GLY A 642 -22.78 -21.45 19.85
CA GLY A 642 -23.43 -21.69 21.14
C GLY A 642 -22.49 -21.75 22.36
N ASN A 643 -21.30 -22.34 22.22
CA ASN A 643 -20.33 -22.40 23.32
C ASN A 643 -19.74 -21.02 23.63
N LEU A 644 -19.41 -20.24 22.59
CA LEU A 644 -18.93 -18.86 22.71
C LEU A 644 -19.99 -17.96 23.35
N TYR A 645 -21.23 -18.07 22.89
CA TYR A 645 -22.35 -17.29 23.42
C TYR A 645 -22.69 -17.67 24.87
N SER A 646 -22.61 -18.96 25.23
CA SER A 646 -22.77 -19.38 26.62
C SER A 646 -21.69 -18.80 27.53
N ASP A 647 -20.44 -18.75 27.06
CA ASP A 647 -19.32 -18.17 27.80
C ASP A 647 -19.50 -16.66 28.02
N LEU A 648 -19.84 -15.92 26.96
CA LEU A 648 -20.16 -14.49 27.03
C LEU A 648 -21.33 -14.20 27.97
N ALA A 649 -22.42 -14.96 27.88
CA ALA A 649 -23.60 -14.77 28.73
C ALA A 649 -23.28 -14.95 30.22
N LYS A 650 -22.50 -15.96 30.58
CA LYS A 650 -22.05 -16.19 31.98
C LYS A 650 -21.10 -15.10 32.47
N ALA A 651 -20.22 -14.62 31.59
CA ALA A 651 -19.35 -13.48 31.90
C ALA A 651 -20.16 -12.21 32.16
N GLU A 652 -21.21 -11.94 31.37
CA GLU A 652 -22.13 -10.82 31.60
C GLU A 652 -22.87 -10.94 32.93
N GLU A 653 -23.42 -12.12 33.24
CA GLU A 653 -24.13 -12.38 34.49
C GLU A 653 -23.24 -12.09 35.70
N THR A 654 -21.99 -12.56 35.65
CA THR A 654 -20.99 -12.33 36.71
C THR A 654 -20.71 -10.84 36.89
N LEU A 655 -20.50 -10.08 35.81
CA LEU A 655 -20.25 -8.63 35.89
C LEU A 655 -21.47 -7.85 36.39
N ARG A 656 -22.69 -8.25 35.99
CA ARG A 656 -23.93 -7.63 36.47
C ARG A 656 -24.19 -7.89 37.95
N ALA A 657 -23.74 -9.02 38.49
CA ALA A 657 -23.81 -9.30 39.92
C ALA A 657 -22.95 -8.31 40.73
N GLU A 658 -21.86 -7.80 40.14
CA GLU A 658 -20.91 -6.88 40.76
C GLU A 658 -21.24 -5.39 40.53
N LYS A 659 -22.45 -5.08 40.03
CA LYS A 659 -22.88 -3.71 39.68
C LYS A 659 -22.87 -2.69 40.82
N SER A 660 -22.81 -3.15 42.07
CA SER A 660 -22.81 -2.27 43.24
C SER A 660 -21.50 -1.49 43.38
N TRP A 661 -20.41 -1.95 42.75
CA TRP A 661 -19.09 -1.33 42.87
C TRP A 661 -18.28 -1.28 41.56
N VAL A 662 -18.63 -2.06 40.53
CA VAL A 662 -17.99 -2.01 39.21
C VAL A 662 -18.94 -1.43 38.17
N SER A 663 -18.53 -0.37 37.48
CA SER A 663 -19.26 0.19 36.34
C SER A 663 -18.89 -0.57 35.07
N THR A 664 -19.88 -1.02 34.31
CA THR A 664 -19.67 -1.90 33.14
C THR A 664 -20.64 -1.56 32.02
N THR A 665 -20.14 -1.40 30.79
CA THR A 665 -20.98 -1.30 29.58
C THR A 665 -20.74 -2.51 28.68
N PHE A 666 -21.84 -3.14 28.23
CA PHE A 666 -21.81 -4.33 27.37
C PHE A 666 -22.01 -3.91 25.92
N VAL A 667 -20.93 -3.93 25.15
CA VAL A 667 -20.93 -3.55 23.74
C VAL A 667 -21.29 -4.77 22.89
N LYS A 668 -22.46 -4.75 22.27
CA LYS A 668 -23.10 -5.88 21.59
C LYS A 668 -23.28 -5.57 20.09
N PRO A 669 -22.20 -5.60 19.28
CA PRO A 669 -22.28 -5.33 17.85
C PRO A 669 -22.94 -6.49 17.08
N GLY A 670 -23.33 -6.19 15.83
CA GLY A 670 -23.68 -7.19 14.83
C GLY A 670 -22.46 -7.92 14.25
N GLY A 671 -22.62 -8.56 13.09
CA GLY A 671 -21.53 -9.32 12.45
C GLY A 671 -20.31 -8.43 12.12
N LEU A 672 -19.15 -8.82 12.65
CA LEU A 672 -17.90 -8.06 12.51
C LEU A 672 -17.16 -8.41 11.21
N VAL A 673 -16.57 -7.40 10.57
CA VAL A 673 -15.79 -7.56 9.34
C VAL A 673 -14.53 -6.70 9.34
N HIS A 674 -13.48 -7.17 8.65
CA HIS A 674 -12.33 -6.35 8.30
C HIS A 674 -12.72 -5.43 7.15
N ASP A 675 -12.85 -4.14 7.45
CA ASP A 675 -13.28 -3.12 6.50
C ASP A 675 -12.83 -1.73 6.99
N VAL A 676 -12.93 -0.71 6.15
CA VAL A 676 -12.55 0.67 6.51
C VAL A 676 -13.51 1.27 7.55
N GLN A 677 -13.01 2.18 8.37
CA GLN A 677 -13.81 2.96 9.31
C GLN A 677 -14.70 3.94 8.52
N ARG A 678 -16.03 3.77 8.60
CA ARG A 678 -17.00 4.65 7.89
C ARG A 678 -17.78 5.56 8.82
N GLY A 679 -17.58 5.41 10.13
CA GLY A 679 -18.33 6.12 11.15
C GLY A 679 -19.35 5.19 11.81
N HIS A 680 -19.72 5.53 13.04
CA HIS A 680 -20.56 4.68 13.88
C HIS A 680 -21.66 5.46 14.59
N THR A 681 -22.70 4.74 15.00
CA THR A 681 -23.76 5.22 15.88
C THR A 681 -23.98 4.22 17.01
N LEU A 682 -24.24 4.72 18.21
CA LEU A 682 -24.57 3.91 19.38
C LEU A 682 -26.08 3.73 19.48
N SER A 683 -26.53 2.49 19.69
CA SER A 683 -27.95 2.16 19.85
C SER A 683 -28.17 1.18 20.99
N THR A 684 -29.15 1.44 21.83
CA THR A 684 -29.61 0.49 22.87
C THR A 684 -30.84 -0.30 22.43
N LYS A 685 -31.23 -0.17 21.16
CA LYS A 685 -32.51 -0.71 20.63
C LYS A 685 -32.36 -1.58 19.40
N THR A 686 -31.27 -1.44 18.65
CA THR A 686 -31.08 -2.12 17.36
C THR A 686 -29.62 -2.39 17.10
N ALA A 687 -29.30 -3.57 16.57
CA ALA A 687 -27.98 -3.90 16.05
C ALA A 687 -28.02 -4.08 14.53
N LYS A 688 -27.14 -3.39 13.81
CA LYS A 688 -26.98 -3.53 12.36
C LYS A 688 -25.82 -4.47 12.04
N THR A 689 -25.98 -5.28 10.99
CA THR A 689 -24.94 -6.16 10.45
C THR A 689 -24.76 -5.87 8.96
N PRO A 690 -23.52 -5.76 8.43
CA PRO A 690 -22.24 -5.88 9.13
C PRO A 690 -21.69 -4.54 9.69
N VAL A 691 -20.72 -4.63 10.60
CA VAL A 691 -19.99 -3.48 11.17
C VAL A 691 -18.48 -3.75 11.20
N SER A 692 -17.65 -2.75 10.91
CA SER A 692 -16.19 -2.93 10.87
C SER A 692 -15.60 -3.02 12.28
N PHE A 693 -14.47 -3.73 12.45
CA PHE A 693 -13.75 -3.74 13.73
C PHE A 693 -13.33 -2.34 14.19
N LEU A 694 -13.00 -1.43 13.25
CA LEU A 694 -12.62 -0.05 13.54
C LEU A 694 -13.81 0.79 14.02
N ASP A 695 -15.00 0.62 13.44
CA ASP A 695 -16.20 1.31 13.89
C ASP A 695 -16.62 0.83 15.28
N VAL A 696 -16.53 -0.48 15.56
CA VAL A 696 -16.77 -1.01 16.91
C VAL A 696 -15.79 -0.45 17.92
N ALA A 697 -14.49 -0.45 17.60
CA ALA A 697 -13.47 0.15 18.47
C ALA A 697 -13.74 1.64 18.73
N ALA A 698 -14.12 2.40 17.71
CA ALA A 698 -14.47 3.80 17.84
C ALA A 698 -15.69 4.01 18.76
N GLY A 699 -16.74 3.20 18.61
CA GLY A 699 -17.90 3.24 19.51
C GLY A 699 -17.55 2.86 20.95
N MET A 700 -16.68 1.88 21.16
CA MET A 700 -16.18 1.52 22.49
C MET A 700 -15.42 2.69 23.13
N VAL A 701 -14.58 3.39 22.36
CA VAL A 701 -13.83 4.57 22.82
C VAL A 701 -14.76 5.77 23.08
N GLU A 702 -15.81 5.98 22.27
CA GLU A 702 -16.84 6.98 22.54
C GLU A 702 -17.49 6.73 23.90
N ILE A 703 -17.96 5.49 24.15
CA ILE A 703 -18.57 5.09 25.42
C ILE A 703 -17.63 5.35 26.59
N ALA A 704 -16.35 4.98 26.47
CA ALA A 704 -15.35 5.18 27.52
C ALA A 704 -15.10 6.66 27.84
N ASN A 705 -15.27 7.55 26.86
CA ASN A 705 -15.01 8.99 27.00
C ASN A 705 -16.19 9.78 27.58
N LEU A 706 -17.39 9.21 27.67
CA LEU A 706 -18.55 9.89 28.24
C LEU A 706 -18.36 10.12 29.75
N GLU A 707 -18.46 11.37 30.19
CA GLU A 707 -18.32 11.73 31.61
C GLU A 707 -19.56 11.37 32.43
N ASP A 708 -20.74 11.38 31.80
CA ASP A 708 -22.03 11.12 32.45
C ASP A 708 -22.30 9.62 32.73
N ARG A 709 -21.45 8.73 32.20
CA ARG A 709 -21.60 7.26 32.26
C ARG A 709 -23.02 6.78 31.91
N ARG A 710 -23.70 7.45 30.98
CA ARG A 710 -25.11 7.17 30.61
C ARG A 710 -25.40 5.74 30.15
N TYR A 711 -24.38 4.95 29.83
CA TYR A 711 -24.50 3.55 29.40
C TYR A 711 -24.04 2.54 30.47
N ASP A 712 -23.93 2.96 31.73
CA ASP A 712 -23.60 2.04 32.82
C ASP A 712 -24.64 0.92 32.94
N MET A 713 -24.16 -0.32 33.02
CA MET A 713 -24.93 -1.57 33.03
C MET A 713 -25.85 -1.82 31.83
N MET A 714 -25.71 -1.02 30.75
CA MET A 714 -26.55 -1.13 29.55
C MET A 714 -25.94 -2.04 28.48
N ASN A 715 -26.83 -2.57 27.62
CA ASN A 715 -26.50 -3.22 26.37
C ASN A 715 -26.49 -2.17 25.25
N VAL A 716 -25.35 -1.99 24.58
CA VAL A 716 -25.16 -0.97 23.56
C VAL A 716 -24.61 -1.62 22.29
N SER A 717 -25.35 -1.56 21.19
CA SER A 717 -24.84 -1.89 19.87
C SER A 717 -24.08 -0.73 19.25
N VAL A 718 -23.00 -1.05 18.54
CA VAL A 718 -22.31 -0.12 17.65
C VAL A 718 -22.69 -0.47 16.22
N ASN A 719 -23.28 0.50 15.52
CA ASN A 719 -23.82 0.33 14.18
C ASN A 719 -23.08 1.22 13.18
N ALA A 720 -22.73 0.68 12.02
CA ALA A 720 -22.11 1.47 10.94
C ALA A 720 -23.04 2.57 10.42
N ILE A 721 -22.47 3.71 10.03
CA ILE A 721 -23.16 4.78 9.30
C ILE A 721 -23.12 4.49 7.80
N GLY A 722 -24.29 4.48 7.15
CA GLY A 722 -24.45 4.26 5.72
C GLY A 722 -24.56 2.79 5.31
N ASP A 723 -24.83 2.58 4.02
CA ASP A 723 -24.86 1.27 3.38
C ASP A 723 -23.51 1.01 2.68
N GLY A 724 -23.08 -0.25 2.57
CA GLY A 724 -21.86 -0.63 1.85
C GLY A 724 -20.74 -1.25 2.69
N THR A 725 -20.99 -1.63 3.95
CA THR A 725 -20.08 -2.49 4.71
C THR A 725 -19.96 -3.85 4.03
N ALA A 726 -18.73 -4.35 3.87
CA ALA A 726 -18.45 -5.61 3.19
C ALA A 726 -19.18 -6.78 3.86
N PHE A 727 -19.65 -7.74 3.04
CA PHE A 727 -20.29 -8.94 3.55
C PHE A 727 -19.29 -9.80 4.36
N PRO A 728 -19.64 -10.29 5.56
CA PRO A 728 -18.71 -11.01 6.43
C PRO A 728 -18.51 -12.46 5.97
N TRP A 729 -17.77 -12.68 4.88
CA TRP A 729 -17.52 -14.02 4.33
C TRP A 729 -16.87 -15.00 5.32
N LYS A 730 -15.96 -14.51 6.18
CA LYS A 730 -15.41 -15.29 7.29
C LYS A 730 -16.51 -15.75 8.27
N GLY A 731 -17.55 -14.95 8.45
CA GLY A 731 -18.73 -15.32 9.24
C GLY A 731 -19.43 -16.56 8.69
N VAL A 732 -19.51 -16.72 7.38
CA VAL A 732 -20.08 -17.93 6.76
C VAL A 732 -19.23 -19.17 7.06
N TYR A 733 -17.91 -19.04 6.96
CA TYR A 733 -16.98 -20.11 7.34
C TYR A 733 -17.17 -20.51 8.81
N TYR A 734 -17.20 -19.54 9.73
CA TYR A 734 -17.38 -19.81 11.16
C TYR A 734 -18.77 -20.35 11.52
N VAL A 735 -19.80 -20.01 10.75
CA VAL A 735 -21.12 -20.66 10.90
C VAL A 735 -21.04 -22.13 10.51
N LEU A 736 -20.40 -22.46 9.38
CA LEU A 736 -20.28 -23.85 8.91
C LEU A 736 -19.42 -24.70 9.87
N THR A 737 -18.24 -24.22 10.25
CA THR A 737 -17.38 -24.92 11.21
C THR A 737 -17.99 -24.93 12.61
N GLY A 738 -18.68 -23.87 13.00
CA GLY A 738 -19.41 -23.79 14.26
C GLY A 738 -20.52 -24.83 14.40
N LEU A 739 -21.29 -25.07 13.33
CA LEU A 739 -22.28 -26.15 13.26
C LEU A 739 -21.60 -27.52 13.32
N LEU A 740 -20.48 -27.71 12.61
CA LEU A 740 -19.68 -28.93 12.69
C LEU A 740 -19.22 -29.21 14.13
N PHE A 741 -18.71 -28.20 14.84
CA PHE A 741 -18.25 -28.33 16.22
C PHE A 741 -19.39 -28.53 17.22
N HIS A 742 -20.57 -27.98 16.92
CA HIS A 742 -21.76 -28.22 17.74
C HIS A 742 -22.22 -29.67 17.66
N PHE A 743 -22.41 -30.20 16.44
CA PHE A 743 -22.94 -31.55 16.24
C PHE A 743 -21.88 -32.65 16.39
N PHE A 744 -20.61 -32.33 16.12
CA PHE A 744 -19.48 -33.25 16.21
C PHE A 744 -18.30 -32.62 16.96
N PRO A 745 -18.41 -32.40 18.29
CA PRO A 745 -17.40 -31.68 19.08
C PRO A 745 -15.99 -32.28 19.02
N TRP A 746 -15.87 -33.59 18.78
CA TRP A 746 -14.59 -34.29 18.64
C TRP A 746 -13.77 -33.82 17.42
N THR A 747 -14.43 -33.25 16.41
CA THR A 747 -13.78 -32.72 15.20
C THR A 747 -12.97 -31.46 15.50
N TYR A 748 -13.30 -30.73 16.57
CA TYR A 748 -12.58 -29.52 16.98
C TYR A 748 -11.09 -29.78 17.24
N LYS A 749 -10.70 -30.98 17.68
CA LYS A 749 -9.28 -31.36 17.84
C LYS A 749 -8.47 -31.25 16.53
N TYR A 750 -9.13 -31.43 15.39
CA TYR A 750 -8.49 -31.46 14.09
C TYR A 750 -8.62 -30.14 13.32
N PHE A 751 -9.72 -29.41 13.54
CA PHE A 751 -10.08 -28.24 12.74
C PHE A 751 -10.28 -26.95 13.55
N GLY A 752 -10.16 -27.00 14.88
CA GLY A 752 -10.30 -25.83 15.74
C GLY A 752 -9.10 -24.88 15.62
N ASP A 753 -9.38 -23.59 15.65
CA ASP A 753 -8.38 -22.52 15.52
C ASP A 753 -7.64 -22.29 16.85
N CYS A 754 -8.27 -22.67 17.98
CA CYS A 754 -7.72 -22.50 19.31
C CYS A 754 -7.41 -23.86 19.99
N PRO A 755 -6.34 -23.94 20.79
CA PRO A 755 -6.08 -25.13 21.58
C PRO A 755 -7.17 -25.33 22.63
N MET A 756 -7.73 -26.53 22.69
CA MET A 756 -8.73 -26.92 23.67
C MET A 756 -8.22 -26.65 25.10
N PRO A 757 -9.09 -26.17 26.01
CA PRO A 757 -8.76 -26.09 27.42
C PRO A 757 -8.35 -27.48 27.91
N LYS A 758 -7.24 -27.57 28.66
CA LYS A 758 -6.91 -28.83 29.34
C LYS A 758 -8.08 -29.15 30.28
N PRO A 759 -8.61 -30.38 30.30
CA PRO A 759 -9.61 -30.74 31.29
C PRO A 759 -9.04 -30.43 32.67
N LYS A 760 -9.73 -29.58 33.43
CA LYS A 760 -9.45 -29.45 34.87
C LYS A 760 -9.61 -30.86 35.41
N LYS A 761 -8.51 -31.49 35.85
CA LYS A 761 -8.58 -32.79 36.52
C LYS A 761 -9.59 -32.65 37.66
N ASP A 762 -10.68 -33.39 37.53
CA ASP A 762 -11.71 -33.70 38.51
C ASP A 762 -12.09 -32.60 39.52
N LEU A 763 -13.31 -32.08 39.34
CA LEU A 763 -14.20 -31.74 40.45
C LEU A 763 -15.01 -32.99 40.79
#